data_AF-A0A920N0H9-F1
#
_entry.id   AF-A0A920N0H9-F1
#
_cell.length_a   1.000
_cell.length_b   1.000
_cell.length_c   1.000
_cell.angle_alpha   90.00
_cell.angle_beta   90.00
_cell.angle_gamma   90.00
#
_symmetry.space_group_name_H-M   'P 1'
#
loop_
_entity.id
_entity.type
_entity.pdbx_description
1 polymer ?
#
loop_
_entity_poly.entity_id
_entity_poly.type
_entity_poly.pdbx_seq_one_letter_code
_entity_poly.pdbx_strand_id
1 'polypeptide(L)'
;MLSFVLACVVPPMLLSVTATGLLRKWAPAWGLVDRPGPRKVHETVTPMGGGIAVWFSVVTPLAAVTLVACNLVPGLSLNDLLPAAVATELDLAGLNARLGLLWGILGGATLLGIVGLIDDFRNLPWGPRLAVQGLVAAGLVLGGVRGTLFAPSPLVGGLATVLWILVLVNAFNFLDNMDGLSPGIALIAASLFAFMMLTGTPRSHWLVAGVLLVLSGALAGFLFHNWPPAKIFLGDAGSYFIGLLLATWTVVGTFYEAGTGSTGRHVILAPLFVLAIPLYDFTSVMLIRLKRGQSPFQPDKNHFSHRLVDLGFSRRNAVLVIHLATLVTGLGGVLLYQVSDWLAALMILALVARVLGLFAILETVGRRIQADLSPTRSPTNAKTARAKMPERSLPTAASDDVPEQSPAWLGIAVGLLVTRWLMPAESTASGATLWLVAGWLLLAMIWSLSRLRRWPLSPLRLDRIDLAVTLLVTPQIVSATWLIATGDGNGRAATNMVCEWISLLLAFVLVRRWFSKPADYHALIRVALAVVVSLSALGIWQHHVGYRRAITSFQDLQDELDTAVRSRDISTARRLRAELAAAGIPLEGPARQLWERRLRDSREPYALFALANSLGGLLAALLIYGLGLLPAWKHSAWPEPNRGGFFSRLSPATIFLVTGFLLISYCLLLTKSRTAWVGFAAGGALLVGGRALRWVKERPGRVTLGASVPVLLVVAAFWTGGIDREVFTEAPKSLSYRFEYWKGTLGVIADRPLVGTGPGNFRQHYLAHKLEGSSEEITDPHNFLLEATATAGLIGLAGLVACIGLILTGGRQRKTAPSANAGGQGGRDAPSGIIALGGVFGFVLAMAPGWLLEGGLDTRLAFVAAGFIVFWTGLPVACPDPTIQRRATLAALVALLVHLLGAGGFSRPALMQLALLLVIGWRPWPNRAHVSNTAPGPARLAVVGCGVGLLLVALLAVNPVFENSVAVQQADNALLLRGRPGEAARLLHHAQQVDQLDPAPSRKLAQLRIEQAGRDTASEEVFDQAIRAATETSLRDPHNWISAHDRARAVRRKWQRHRDDGVVREEMIDWGKAAVDRYPSNPRLHAWLAETLAETGRASHAAREARQTIRLHQLLQSRGHVDKLLSRERLSQMQSLVQAADESGSLPQGRN
;
A
#
# COMPACT_ATOMS: atom_id res chain seq x y z
N MET A 1 -3.66 0.74 21.10
CA MET A 1 -3.03 1.89 20.41
C MET A 1 -4.03 2.79 19.66
N LEU A 2 -4.82 2.29 18.69
CA LEU A 2 -5.75 3.13 17.91
C LEU A 2 -6.74 3.92 18.77
N SER A 3 -7.30 3.29 19.79
CA SER A 3 -8.19 3.93 20.77
C SER A 3 -7.53 5.10 21.51
N PHE A 4 -6.27 4.96 21.93
CA PHE A 4 -5.49 6.03 22.56
C PHE A 4 -5.28 7.21 21.58
N VAL A 5 -4.96 6.91 20.32
CA VAL A 5 -4.82 7.94 19.27
C VAL A 5 -6.12 8.71 19.07
N LEU A 6 -7.26 8.00 18.95
CA LEU A 6 -8.56 8.64 18.80
C LEU A 6 -8.93 9.49 20.02
N ALA A 7 -8.66 9.00 21.24
CA ALA A 7 -8.90 9.74 22.48
C ALA A 7 -8.04 11.02 22.59
N CYS A 8 -6.81 11.00 22.07
CA CYS A 8 -5.95 12.19 22.08
C CYS A 8 -6.27 13.18 20.95
N VAL A 9 -6.76 12.73 19.80
CA VAL A 9 -6.94 13.58 18.61
C VAL A 9 -8.35 14.17 18.52
N VAL A 10 -9.39 13.38 18.77
CA VAL A 10 -10.78 13.77 18.49
C VAL A 10 -11.26 14.92 19.39
N PRO A 11 -11.11 14.86 20.73
CA PRO A 11 -11.55 15.94 21.62
C PRO A 11 -10.91 17.30 21.30
N PRO A 12 -9.56 17.45 21.19
CA PRO A 12 -8.96 18.74 20.85
C PRO A 12 -9.31 19.21 19.43
N MET A 13 -9.57 18.30 18.49
CA MET A 13 -10.06 18.67 17.16
C MET A 13 -11.44 19.33 17.22
N LEU A 14 -12.39 18.72 17.95
CA LEU A 14 -13.73 19.26 18.11
C LEU A 14 -13.71 20.60 18.88
N LEU A 15 -12.93 20.68 19.96
CA LEU A 15 -12.71 21.92 20.70
C LEU A 15 -12.12 23.01 19.81
N SER A 16 -11.14 22.68 18.97
CA SER A 16 -10.51 23.66 18.09
C SER A 16 -11.45 24.16 16.98
N VAL A 17 -12.23 23.28 16.35
CA VAL A 17 -13.26 23.69 15.37
C VAL A 17 -14.26 24.64 16.01
N THR A 18 -14.76 24.30 17.20
CA THR A 18 -15.78 25.11 17.90
C THR A 18 -15.22 26.43 18.42
N ALA A 19 -14.10 26.41 19.14
CA ALA A 19 -13.42 27.60 19.68
C ALA A 19 -12.99 28.56 18.57
N THR A 20 -12.42 28.03 17.47
CA THR A 20 -12.04 28.84 16.31
C THR A 20 -13.26 29.47 15.64
N GLY A 21 -14.38 28.74 15.57
CA GLY A 21 -15.66 29.26 15.07
C GLY A 21 -16.22 30.41 15.90
N LEU A 22 -16.09 30.35 17.23
CA LEU A 22 -16.50 31.42 18.16
C LEU A 22 -15.57 32.62 18.08
N LEU A 23 -14.25 32.40 18.13
CA LEU A 23 -13.24 33.46 18.03
C LEU A 23 -13.34 34.21 16.71
N ARG A 24 -13.66 33.55 15.60
CA ARG A 24 -13.94 34.23 14.33
C ARG A 24 -15.05 35.28 14.44
N LYS A 25 -16.06 35.05 15.30
CA LYS A 25 -17.16 36.00 15.53
C LYS A 25 -16.77 37.13 16.49
N TRP A 26 -15.99 36.82 17.53
CA TRP A 26 -15.66 37.78 18.59
C TRP A 26 -14.41 38.62 18.31
N ALA A 27 -13.42 38.09 17.60
CA ALA A 27 -12.17 38.77 17.31
C ALA A 27 -12.34 40.16 16.66
N PRO A 28 -13.27 40.38 15.71
CA PRO A 28 -13.56 41.72 15.21
C PRO A 28 -14.03 42.71 16.27
N ALA A 29 -14.87 42.27 17.22
CA ALA A 29 -15.35 43.10 18.32
C ALA A 29 -14.24 43.44 19.32
N TRP A 30 -13.22 42.59 19.44
CA TRP A 30 -12.05 42.82 20.28
C TRP A 30 -10.94 43.64 19.59
N GLY A 31 -11.16 44.05 18.33
CA GLY A 31 -10.14 44.75 17.53
C GLY A 31 -9.00 43.85 17.03
N LEU A 32 -9.12 42.53 17.21
CA LEU A 32 -8.12 41.54 16.81
C LEU A 32 -8.34 41.14 15.33
N VAL A 33 -7.99 42.04 14.43
CA VAL A 33 -8.18 41.88 12.98
C VAL A 33 -6.94 42.30 12.21
N ASP A 34 -6.62 41.55 11.16
CA ASP A 34 -5.59 41.94 10.20
C ASP A 34 -6.19 42.76 9.05
N ARG A 35 -5.67 43.98 8.84
CA ARG A 35 -6.08 44.88 7.76
C ARG A 35 -5.16 44.72 6.53
N PRO A 36 -5.72 44.68 5.31
CA PRO A 36 -4.95 44.58 4.09
C PRO A 36 -4.03 45.81 3.90
N GLY A 37 -2.85 45.61 3.31
CA GLY A 37 -1.87 46.66 3.07
C GLY A 37 -0.84 46.27 2.00
N PRO A 38 0.03 47.18 1.55
CA PRO A 38 0.94 46.96 0.41
C PRO A 38 1.91 45.77 0.60
N ARG A 39 2.12 45.35 1.84
CA ARG A 39 2.97 44.21 2.22
C ARG A 39 2.20 42.92 2.49
N LYS A 40 0.87 42.95 2.57
CA LYS A 40 0.02 41.80 2.94
C LYS A 40 -0.68 41.21 1.73
N VAL A 41 -1.05 39.93 1.83
CA VAL A 41 -1.41 39.07 0.69
C VAL A 41 -2.93 38.81 0.61
N HIS A 42 -3.66 39.11 1.69
CA HIS A 42 -5.13 39.13 1.75
C HIS A 42 -5.70 40.46 1.28
N GLU A 43 -6.89 40.39 0.69
CA GLU A 43 -7.61 41.54 0.15
C GLU A 43 -8.75 42.01 1.08
N THR A 44 -9.13 41.20 2.07
CA THR A 44 -10.24 41.48 3.00
C THR A 44 -9.76 41.49 4.44
N VAL A 45 -10.32 42.36 5.28
CA VAL A 45 -10.05 42.37 6.73
C VAL A 45 -10.37 40.99 7.31
N THR A 46 -9.37 40.33 7.88
CA THR A 46 -9.48 38.93 8.32
C THR A 46 -9.25 38.86 9.83
N PRO A 47 -10.12 38.18 10.60
CA PRO A 47 -9.93 38.01 12.04
C PRO A 47 -8.58 37.36 12.38
N MET A 48 -7.96 37.81 13.46
CA MET A 48 -6.75 37.24 14.06
C MET A 48 -7.14 36.67 15.43
N GLY A 49 -6.44 35.65 15.95
CA GLY A 49 -6.79 35.01 17.22
C GLY A 49 -6.95 33.49 17.16
N GLY A 50 -6.57 32.86 16.05
CA GLY A 50 -6.49 31.42 15.93
C GLY A 50 -5.59 30.77 16.98
N GLY A 51 -4.53 31.44 17.40
CA GLY A 51 -3.63 31.00 18.47
C GLY A 51 -4.34 30.76 19.80
N ILE A 52 -5.33 31.58 20.16
CA ILE A 52 -6.12 31.40 21.39
C ILE A 52 -6.93 30.10 21.31
N ALA A 53 -7.53 29.82 20.14
CA ALA A 53 -8.30 28.60 19.93
C ALA A 53 -7.41 27.35 20.05
N VAL A 54 -6.23 27.39 19.43
CA VAL A 54 -5.26 26.28 19.47
C VAL A 54 -4.75 26.07 20.90
N TRP A 55 -4.35 27.14 21.60
CA TRP A 55 -3.92 27.08 23.00
C TRP A 55 -5.00 26.44 23.89
N PHE A 56 -6.24 26.94 23.82
CA PHE A 56 -7.36 26.41 24.61
C PHE A 56 -7.60 24.94 24.32
N SER A 57 -7.55 24.55 23.04
CA SER A 57 -7.80 23.18 22.62
C SER A 57 -6.70 22.21 23.00
N VAL A 58 -5.48 22.68 23.27
CA VAL A 58 -4.38 21.84 23.77
C VAL A 58 -4.40 21.77 25.29
N VAL A 59 -4.56 22.90 25.97
CA VAL A 59 -4.47 22.97 27.44
C VAL A 59 -5.66 22.30 28.11
N THR A 60 -6.89 22.47 27.60
CA THR A 60 -8.10 21.94 28.25
C THR A 60 -8.12 20.42 28.32
N PRO A 61 -7.86 19.65 27.24
CA PRO A 61 -7.81 18.19 27.34
C PRO A 61 -6.68 17.69 28.25
N LEU A 62 -5.50 18.33 28.22
CA LEU A 62 -4.38 17.95 29.07
C LEU A 62 -4.65 18.25 30.56
N ALA A 63 -5.33 19.35 30.85
CA ALA A 63 -5.82 19.68 32.19
C ALA A 63 -6.82 18.63 32.68
N ALA A 64 -7.82 18.28 31.86
CA ALA A 64 -8.83 17.29 32.20
C ALA A 64 -8.20 15.92 32.51
N VAL A 65 -7.29 15.45 31.65
CA VAL A 65 -6.55 14.19 31.88
C VAL A 65 -5.70 14.26 33.15
N THR A 66 -5.04 15.39 33.42
CA THR A 66 -4.25 15.57 34.66
C THR A 66 -5.14 15.52 35.91
N LEU A 67 -6.31 16.14 35.88
CA LEU A 67 -7.25 16.12 37.02
C LEU A 67 -7.74 14.70 37.32
N VAL A 68 -8.04 13.93 36.28
CA VAL A 68 -8.41 12.51 36.42
C VAL A 68 -7.21 11.67 36.88
N ALA A 69 -5.99 11.96 36.41
CA ALA A 69 -4.77 11.25 36.79
C ALA A 69 -4.41 11.41 38.26
N CYS A 70 -4.63 12.62 38.78
CA CYS A 70 -4.41 12.94 40.18
C CYS A 70 -5.57 12.51 41.10
N ASN A 71 -6.56 11.77 40.59
CA ASN A 71 -7.78 11.37 41.31
C ASN A 71 -8.53 12.55 41.94
N LEU A 72 -8.49 13.73 41.32
CA LEU A 72 -9.15 14.95 41.80
C LEU A 72 -10.63 15.04 41.38
N VAL A 73 -11.09 14.08 40.56
CA VAL A 73 -12.48 13.94 40.13
C VAL A 73 -13.09 12.72 40.83
N PRO A 74 -13.99 12.90 41.81
CA PRO A 74 -14.58 11.78 42.55
C PRO A 74 -15.33 10.82 41.62
N GLY A 75 -15.07 9.51 41.76
CA GLY A 75 -15.78 8.46 41.03
C GLY A 75 -15.33 8.22 39.59
N LEU A 76 -14.24 8.85 39.13
CA LEU A 76 -13.70 8.67 37.78
C LEU A 76 -12.19 8.42 37.84
N SER A 77 -11.74 7.22 37.42
CA SER A 77 -10.31 6.93 37.30
C SER A 77 -9.86 6.89 35.84
N LEU A 78 -8.57 7.12 35.60
CA LEU A 78 -7.98 7.03 34.26
C LEU A 78 -8.04 5.61 33.68
N ASN A 79 -8.08 4.60 34.56
CA ASN A 79 -8.25 3.19 34.18
C ASN A 79 -9.67 2.91 33.65
N ASP A 80 -10.67 3.67 34.08
CA ASP A 80 -12.06 3.53 33.61
C ASP A 80 -12.28 4.17 32.23
N LEU A 81 -11.45 5.16 31.87
CA LEU A 81 -11.53 5.89 30.61
C LEU A 81 -10.68 5.28 29.49
N LEU A 82 -9.63 4.54 29.84
CA LEU A 82 -8.72 3.91 28.88
C LEU A 82 -9.13 2.44 28.65
N PRO A 83 -9.08 1.94 27.41
CA PRO A 83 -9.25 0.51 27.17
C PRO A 83 -8.23 -0.31 27.97
N ALA A 84 -8.64 -1.48 28.48
CA ALA A 84 -7.83 -2.29 29.38
C ALA A 84 -6.42 -2.61 28.84
N ALA A 85 -6.28 -2.77 27.52
CA ALA A 85 -4.99 -2.99 26.85
C ALA A 85 -4.05 -1.78 26.89
N VAL A 86 -4.57 -0.55 26.95
CA VAL A 86 -3.77 0.68 27.08
C VAL A 86 -3.49 0.97 28.54
N ALA A 87 -4.47 0.77 29.43
CA ALA A 87 -4.30 0.99 30.87
C ALA A 87 -3.22 0.08 31.49
N THR A 88 -3.04 -1.13 30.95
CA THR A 88 -2.00 -2.07 31.40
C THR A 88 -0.59 -1.72 30.92
N GLU A 89 -0.45 -0.95 29.82
CA GLU A 89 0.83 -0.51 29.27
C GLU A 89 1.23 0.91 29.70
N LEU A 90 0.27 1.72 30.15
CA LEU A 90 0.50 3.09 30.58
C LEU A 90 1.12 3.10 31.99
N ASP A 91 2.38 3.52 32.09
CA ASP A 91 3.06 3.71 33.39
C ASP A 91 2.50 4.94 34.13
N LEU A 92 1.48 4.72 34.96
CA LEU A 92 0.84 5.77 35.77
C LEU A 92 1.81 6.41 36.79
N ALA A 93 2.79 5.66 37.28
CA ALA A 93 3.81 6.20 38.18
C ALA A 93 4.76 7.14 37.42
N GLY A 94 5.16 6.76 36.21
CA GLY A 94 5.92 7.59 35.28
C GLY A 94 5.19 8.86 34.85
N LEU A 95 3.86 8.80 34.66
CA LEU A 95 3.02 9.97 34.35
C LEU A 95 3.12 11.01 35.47
N ASN A 96 2.87 10.60 36.72
CA ASN A 96 2.90 11.49 37.89
C ASN A 96 4.28 12.15 38.09
N ALA A 97 5.36 11.39 37.88
CA ALA A 97 6.73 11.92 37.98
C ALA A 97 7.07 12.97 36.91
N ARG A 98 6.33 13.02 35.78
CA ARG A 98 6.59 13.90 34.64
C ARG A 98 5.58 15.05 34.50
N LEU A 99 4.56 15.13 35.35
CA LEU A 99 3.56 16.21 35.33
C LEU A 99 4.20 17.59 35.53
N GLY A 100 5.21 17.72 36.40
CA GLY A 100 5.92 18.99 36.60
C GLY A 100 6.60 19.49 35.33
N LEU A 101 7.20 18.59 34.54
CA LEU A 101 7.81 18.92 33.24
C LEU A 101 6.76 19.33 32.22
N LEU A 102 5.65 18.59 32.13
CA LEU A 102 4.51 18.90 31.25
C LEU A 102 3.99 20.33 31.49
N TRP A 103 3.67 20.64 32.75
CA TRP A 103 3.11 21.94 33.11
C TRP A 103 4.14 23.07 33.05
N GLY A 104 5.42 22.79 33.29
CA GLY A 104 6.51 23.73 33.05
C GLY A 104 6.61 24.14 31.58
N ILE A 105 6.59 23.18 30.65
CA ILE A 105 6.59 23.43 29.20
C ILE A 105 5.33 24.17 28.76
N LEU A 106 4.15 23.72 29.20
CA LEU A 106 2.88 24.39 28.87
C LEU A 106 2.82 25.82 29.43
N GLY A 107 3.37 26.05 30.62
CA GLY A 107 3.50 27.40 31.21
C GLY A 107 4.39 28.30 30.37
N GLY A 108 5.56 27.82 29.95
CA GLY A 108 6.44 28.54 29.03
C GLY A 108 5.78 28.83 27.67
N ALA A 109 5.05 27.85 27.13
CA ALA A 109 4.34 27.98 25.85
C ALA A 109 3.21 29.01 25.96
N THR A 110 2.49 28.99 27.08
CA THR A 110 1.43 29.96 27.39
C THR A 110 2.01 31.37 27.51
N LEU A 111 3.14 31.54 28.21
CA LEU A 111 3.80 32.84 28.33
C LEU A 111 4.21 33.40 26.97
N LEU A 112 4.83 32.58 26.09
CA LEU A 112 5.16 33.03 24.74
C LEU A 112 3.92 33.26 23.87
N GLY A 113 2.87 32.47 24.04
CA GLY A 113 1.57 32.71 23.39
C GLY A 113 0.95 34.04 23.82
N ILE A 114 1.06 34.42 25.09
CA ILE A 114 0.62 35.73 25.59
C ILE A 114 1.48 36.86 25.00
N VAL A 115 2.80 36.69 24.93
CA VAL A 115 3.70 37.67 24.28
C VAL A 115 3.32 37.84 22.82
N GLY A 116 3.06 36.74 22.09
CA GLY A 116 2.59 36.77 20.71
C GLY A 116 1.21 37.42 20.58
N LEU A 117 0.31 37.21 21.53
CA LEU A 117 -0.99 37.89 21.53
C LEU A 117 -0.85 39.40 21.77
N ILE A 118 0.05 39.82 22.66
CA ILE A 118 0.37 41.24 22.86
C ILE A 118 0.98 41.83 21.59
N ASP A 119 1.82 41.06 20.89
CA ASP A 119 2.43 41.43 19.61
C ASP A 119 1.37 41.63 18.51
N ASP A 120 0.40 40.72 18.42
CA ASP A 120 -0.74 40.81 17.52
C ASP A 120 -1.55 42.13 17.73
N PHE A 121 -1.57 42.66 18.96
CA PHE A 121 -2.22 43.94 19.28
C PHE A 121 -1.32 45.18 19.13
N ARG A 122 -0.05 45.09 19.54
CA ARG A 122 0.82 46.27 19.75
C ARG A 122 2.03 46.34 18.83
N ASN A 123 2.28 45.31 18.00
CA ASN A 123 3.41 45.21 17.07
C ASN A 123 4.75 45.55 17.74
N LEU A 124 5.18 44.68 18.66
CA LEU A 124 6.33 44.87 19.52
C LEU A 124 7.66 44.87 18.73
N PRO A 125 8.68 45.61 19.19
CA PRO A 125 10.02 45.51 18.62
C PRO A 125 10.59 44.09 18.81
N TRP A 126 11.46 43.66 17.90
CA TRP A 126 12.00 42.28 17.89
C TRP A 126 12.91 41.97 19.09
N GLY A 127 13.62 42.97 19.63
CA GLY A 127 14.57 42.79 20.74
C GLY A 127 13.93 42.24 22.02
N PRO A 128 12.90 42.90 22.59
CA PRO A 128 12.19 42.39 23.77
C PRO A 128 11.55 41.02 23.55
N ARG A 129 11.01 40.75 22.36
CA ARG A 129 10.43 39.44 22.01
C ARG A 129 11.48 38.34 22.10
N LEU A 130 12.64 38.56 21.49
CA LEU A 130 13.75 37.61 21.53
C LEU A 130 14.31 37.43 22.94
N ALA A 131 14.37 38.49 23.75
CA ALA A 131 14.79 38.41 25.15
C ALA A 131 13.86 37.53 25.99
N VAL A 132 12.53 37.68 25.85
CA VAL A 132 11.58 36.83 26.57
C VAL A 132 11.63 35.38 26.06
N GLN A 133 11.75 35.16 24.75
CA GLN A 133 11.98 33.81 24.19
C GLN A 133 13.24 33.17 24.78
N GLY A 134 14.33 33.92 24.92
CA GLY A 134 15.59 33.47 25.51
C GLY A 134 15.46 33.12 26.99
N LEU A 135 14.77 33.95 27.77
CA LEU A 135 14.52 33.70 29.19
C LEU A 135 13.65 32.46 29.41
N VAL A 136 12.58 32.30 28.62
CA VAL A 136 11.72 31.10 28.67
C VAL A 136 12.51 29.86 28.29
N ALA A 137 13.29 29.91 27.21
CA ALA A 137 14.14 28.80 26.78
C ALA A 137 15.17 28.42 27.85
N ALA A 138 15.85 29.39 28.45
CA ALA A 138 16.81 29.16 29.53
C ALA A 138 16.14 28.56 30.77
N GLY A 139 14.98 29.08 31.17
CA GLY A 139 14.19 28.54 32.30
C GLY A 139 13.77 27.09 32.09
N LEU A 140 13.33 26.72 30.88
CA LEU A 140 12.98 25.34 30.55
C LEU A 140 14.19 24.40 30.56
N VAL A 141 15.35 24.88 30.09
CA VAL A 141 16.61 24.12 30.13
C VAL A 141 17.06 23.88 31.58
N LEU A 142 16.96 24.89 32.45
CA LEU A 142 17.22 24.74 33.88
C LEU A 142 16.21 23.81 34.55
N GLY A 143 14.96 23.80 34.09
CA GLY A 143 13.90 22.89 34.52
C GLY A 143 14.02 21.44 33.98
N GLY A 144 15.08 21.12 33.23
CA GLY A 144 15.39 19.76 32.79
C GLY A 144 15.09 19.45 31.32
N VAL A 145 14.61 20.41 30.51
CA VAL A 145 14.44 20.24 29.06
C VAL A 145 15.81 20.39 28.39
N ARG A 146 16.54 19.29 28.21
CA ARG A 146 17.94 19.37 27.80
C ARG A 146 18.37 18.23 26.87
N GLY A 147 18.96 18.59 25.73
CA GLY A 147 19.57 17.63 24.81
C GLY A 147 20.98 17.17 25.21
N THR A 148 21.29 15.90 24.99
CA THR A 148 22.63 15.29 25.15
C THR A 148 23.35 15.17 23.80
N LEU A 149 23.96 16.26 23.33
CA LEU A 149 24.66 16.34 22.03
C LEU A 149 26.04 15.67 22.05
N PHE A 150 26.09 14.34 22.19
CA PHE A 150 27.32 13.50 22.13
C PHE A 150 28.52 13.96 22.98
N ALA A 151 28.33 14.97 23.82
CA ALA A 151 29.33 15.61 24.64
C ALA A 151 28.83 15.53 26.08
N PRO A 152 29.63 15.00 27.01
CA PRO A 152 29.28 14.92 28.43
C PRO A 152 29.32 16.28 29.13
N SER A 153 29.12 17.39 28.40
CA SER A 153 29.09 18.74 28.97
C SER A 153 27.67 19.24 29.13
N PRO A 154 27.16 19.27 30.38
CA PRO A 154 26.83 20.49 31.09
C PRO A 154 26.17 21.61 30.28
N LEU A 155 27.07 22.39 29.76
CA LEU A 155 26.80 23.69 29.20
C LEU A 155 26.47 23.60 27.72
N VAL A 156 27.17 22.74 26.98
CA VAL A 156 27.03 22.60 25.52
C VAL A 156 25.63 22.11 25.15
N GLY A 157 25.14 21.07 25.81
CA GLY A 157 23.78 20.56 25.60
C GLY A 157 22.71 21.59 25.95
N GLY A 158 22.91 22.35 27.03
CA GLY A 158 22.01 23.41 27.46
C GLY A 158 21.93 24.56 26.45
N LEU A 159 23.09 25.12 26.06
CA LEU A 159 23.17 26.22 25.09
C LEU A 159 22.59 25.82 23.73
N ALA A 160 22.89 24.62 23.26
CA ALA A 160 22.32 24.12 22.01
C ALA A 160 20.80 23.94 22.08
N THR A 161 20.27 23.52 23.23
CA THR A 161 18.81 23.41 23.44
C THR A 161 18.15 24.79 23.47
N VAL A 162 18.78 25.80 24.10
CA VAL A 162 18.30 27.19 24.03
C VAL A 162 18.27 27.68 22.58
N LEU A 163 19.35 27.49 21.84
CA LEU A 163 19.42 27.88 20.42
C LEU A 163 18.38 27.17 19.58
N TRP A 164 18.19 25.86 19.80
CA TRP A 164 17.17 25.05 19.13
C TRP A 164 15.76 25.61 19.34
N ILE A 165 15.42 25.95 20.59
CA ILE A 165 14.14 26.55 20.94
C ILE A 165 13.96 27.89 20.24
N LEU A 166 14.96 28.78 20.32
CA LEU A 166 14.90 30.10 19.69
C LEU A 166 14.71 30.00 18.17
N VAL A 167 15.47 29.13 17.50
CA VAL A 167 15.39 28.94 16.05
C VAL A 167 14.00 28.44 15.66
N LEU A 168 13.46 27.43 16.33
CA LEU A 168 12.17 26.85 15.95
C LEU A 168 10.98 27.77 16.24
N VAL A 169 10.99 28.49 17.36
CA VAL A 169 9.95 29.48 17.67
C VAL A 169 9.89 30.54 16.57
N ASN A 170 11.05 31.06 16.13
CA ASN A 170 11.10 32.05 15.05
C ASN A 170 10.85 31.45 13.66
N ALA A 171 11.23 30.18 13.42
CA ALA A 171 10.93 29.50 12.16
C ALA A 171 9.42 29.31 11.94
N PHE A 172 8.68 28.92 12.97
CA PHE A 172 7.21 28.78 12.88
C PHE A 172 6.50 30.13 12.76
N ASN A 173 7.04 31.19 13.35
CA ASN A 173 6.58 32.56 13.13
C ASN A 173 6.78 32.99 11.66
N PHE A 174 7.95 32.69 11.08
CA PHE A 174 8.25 33.01 9.67
C PHE A 174 7.37 32.25 8.68
N LEU A 175 7.01 31.01 9.01
CA LEU A 175 6.11 30.17 8.20
C LEU A 175 4.65 30.65 8.22
N ASP A 176 4.22 31.46 9.19
CA ASP A 176 2.86 31.98 9.27
C ASP A 176 2.61 33.15 8.30
N ASN A 177 3.11 33.00 7.06
CA ASN A 177 3.01 33.99 5.99
C ASN A 177 1.97 33.64 4.90
N MET A 178 1.35 32.46 4.99
CA MET A 178 0.37 31.96 4.04
C MET A 178 -0.65 31.03 4.71
N ASP A 179 -1.91 31.14 4.30
CA ASP A 179 -3.05 30.34 4.78
C ASP A 179 -2.73 28.83 4.84
N GLY A 180 -2.95 28.19 5.98
CA GLY A 180 -2.76 26.76 6.17
C GLY A 180 -1.31 26.29 6.24
N LEU A 181 -0.31 27.16 6.04
CA LEU A 181 1.09 26.76 5.92
C LEU A 181 1.70 26.31 7.25
N SER A 182 1.85 27.24 8.20
CA SER A 182 2.41 26.98 9.53
C SER A 182 1.66 25.88 10.30
N PRO A 183 0.32 25.92 10.48
CA PRO A 183 -0.42 24.87 11.19
C PRO A 183 -0.40 23.52 10.46
N GLY A 184 -0.34 23.49 9.13
CA GLY A 184 -0.24 22.24 8.36
C GLY A 184 1.13 21.56 8.50
N ILE A 185 2.22 22.34 8.46
CA ILE A 185 3.56 21.83 8.75
C ILE A 185 3.66 21.31 10.19
N ALA A 186 3.12 22.07 11.15
CA ALA A 186 3.09 21.68 12.55
C ALA A 186 2.29 20.39 12.79
N LEU A 187 1.14 20.23 12.11
CA LEU A 187 0.31 19.02 12.17
C LEU A 187 1.09 17.79 11.69
N ILE A 188 1.74 17.89 10.53
CA ILE A 188 2.55 16.80 9.96
C ILE A 188 3.70 16.46 10.92
N ALA A 189 4.42 17.47 11.39
CA ALA A 189 5.54 17.28 12.31
C ALA A 189 5.10 16.60 13.62
N ALA A 190 4.09 17.14 14.29
CA ALA A 190 3.56 16.59 15.54
C ALA A 190 3.07 15.15 15.36
N SER A 191 2.39 14.85 14.25
CA SER A 191 1.90 13.49 13.95
C SER A 191 3.04 12.50 13.73
N LEU A 192 4.08 12.88 12.96
CA LEU A 192 5.25 12.04 12.71
C LEU A 192 6.04 11.79 14.00
N PHE A 193 6.22 12.80 14.84
CA PHE A 193 6.88 12.62 16.13
C PHE A 193 6.08 11.77 17.10
N ALA A 194 4.77 11.99 17.20
CA ALA A 194 3.91 11.13 18.00
C ALA A 194 4.01 9.67 17.55
N PHE A 195 4.03 9.44 16.24
CA PHE A 195 4.21 8.11 15.67
C PHE A 195 5.56 7.48 16.08
N MET A 196 6.66 8.23 15.94
CA MET A 196 7.99 7.75 16.35
C MET A 196 8.06 7.41 17.83
N MET A 197 7.41 8.20 18.68
CA MET A 197 7.35 7.97 20.13
C MET A 197 6.51 6.74 20.52
N LEU A 198 5.56 6.33 19.68
CA LEU A 198 4.74 5.15 19.93
C LEU A 198 5.38 3.86 19.42
N THR A 199 6.13 3.93 18.32
CA THR A 199 6.53 2.73 17.54
C THR A 199 8.03 2.58 17.34
N GLY A 200 8.81 3.67 17.42
CA GLY A 200 10.23 3.67 17.08
C GLY A 200 11.15 3.31 18.25
N THR A 201 10.67 3.33 19.48
CA THR A 201 11.48 3.08 20.69
C THR A 201 11.16 1.73 21.33
N PRO A 202 12.13 1.06 21.99
CA PRO A 202 11.89 -0.22 22.69
C PRO A 202 10.80 -0.15 23.77
N ARG A 203 10.58 1.04 24.34
CA ARG A 203 9.45 1.37 25.21
C ARG A 203 8.76 2.60 24.65
N SER A 204 7.45 2.53 24.44
CA SER A 204 6.67 3.64 23.91
C SER A 204 6.63 4.83 24.89
N HIS A 205 6.90 6.04 24.38
CA HIS A 205 6.89 7.28 25.15
C HIS A 205 5.48 7.91 25.16
N TRP A 206 4.54 7.24 25.84
CA TRP A 206 3.11 7.57 25.80
C TRP A 206 2.76 9.03 26.12
N LEU A 207 3.42 9.66 27.10
CA LEU A 207 3.16 11.06 27.47
C LEU A 207 3.55 12.02 26.33
N VAL A 208 4.75 11.87 25.77
CA VAL A 208 5.26 12.71 24.68
C VAL A 208 4.37 12.54 23.45
N ALA A 209 4.05 11.29 23.11
CA ALA A 209 3.12 10.97 22.02
C ALA A 209 1.74 11.58 22.22
N GLY A 210 1.17 11.46 23.43
CA GLY A 210 -0.14 12.00 23.78
C GLY A 210 -0.22 13.51 23.60
N VAL A 211 0.77 14.26 24.08
CA VAL A 211 0.79 15.74 23.93
C VAL A 211 0.89 16.15 22.46
N LEU A 212 1.73 15.46 21.67
CA LEU A 212 1.88 15.72 20.24
C LEU A 212 0.62 15.33 19.45
N LEU A 213 -0.11 14.29 19.86
CA LEU A 213 -1.41 13.93 19.28
C LEU A 213 -2.50 14.94 19.63
N VAL A 214 -2.50 15.45 20.86
CA VAL A 214 -3.42 16.53 21.27
C VAL A 214 -3.16 17.80 20.45
N LEU A 215 -1.89 18.18 20.28
CA LEU A 215 -1.49 19.28 19.40
C LEU A 215 -1.95 19.01 17.95
N SER A 216 -1.75 17.80 17.45
CA SER A 216 -2.20 17.39 16.10
C SER A 216 -3.72 17.54 15.95
N GLY A 217 -4.51 17.07 16.91
CA GLY A 217 -5.96 17.26 16.91
C GLY A 217 -6.36 18.74 16.90
N ALA A 218 -5.76 19.55 17.77
CA ALA A 218 -6.03 20.99 17.84
C ALA A 218 -5.70 21.71 16.51
N LEU A 219 -4.59 21.36 15.87
CA LEU A 219 -4.18 21.93 14.58
C LEU A 219 -5.08 21.47 13.44
N ALA A 220 -5.48 20.19 13.41
CA ALA A 220 -6.43 19.66 12.43
C ALA A 220 -7.78 20.39 12.51
N GLY A 221 -8.27 20.66 13.72
CA GLY A 221 -9.49 21.42 13.92
C GLY A 221 -9.36 22.89 13.50
N PHE A 222 -8.22 23.52 13.77
CA PHE A 222 -7.95 24.91 13.37
C PHE A 222 -7.84 25.05 11.84
N LEU A 223 -7.19 24.10 11.17
CA LEU A 223 -7.04 24.07 9.72
C LEU A 223 -8.39 24.07 8.98
N PHE A 224 -9.46 23.53 9.56
CA PHE A 224 -10.80 23.62 8.98
C PHE A 224 -11.25 25.08 8.71
N HIS A 225 -10.77 26.02 9.51
CA HIS A 225 -11.04 27.46 9.38
C HIS A 225 -9.92 28.23 8.69
N ASN A 226 -8.67 27.76 8.80
CA ASN A 226 -7.49 28.42 8.26
C ASN A 226 -7.09 27.94 6.85
N TRP A 227 -7.71 26.88 6.31
CA TRP A 227 -7.41 26.38 4.96
C TRP A 227 -7.70 27.42 3.87
N PRO A 228 -6.81 27.61 2.87
CA PRO A 228 -6.96 28.70 1.90
C PRO A 228 -8.28 28.67 1.09
N PRO A 229 -9.04 29.78 1.03
CA PRO A 229 -8.80 31.07 1.71
C PRO A 229 -9.13 31.02 3.20
N ALA A 230 -8.21 31.49 4.04
CA ALA A 230 -8.35 31.50 5.49
C ALA A 230 -9.50 32.40 5.95
N LYS A 231 -10.24 31.94 6.95
CA LYS A 231 -11.34 32.68 7.59
C LYS A 231 -10.92 33.34 8.90
N ILE A 232 -9.76 32.98 9.41
CA ILE A 232 -9.11 33.47 10.63
C ILE A 232 -7.62 33.12 10.55
N PHE A 233 -6.75 34.03 10.97
CA PHE A 233 -5.31 33.83 11.02
C PHE A 233 -4.85 33.28 12.37
N LEU A 234 -3.75 32.53 12.33
CA LEU A 234 -3.13 31.92 13.51
C LEU A 234 -2.56 33.01 14.42
N GLY A 235 -1.77 33.93 13.86
CA GLY A 235 -1.17 35.06 14.57
C GLY A 235 0.10 34.67 15.32
N ASP A 236 0.80 35.67 15.84
CA ASP A 236 2.04 35.48 16.60
C ASP A 236 1.78 34.70 17.89
N ALA A 237 0.60 34.86 18.49
CA ALA A 237 0.14 34.05 19.62
C ALA A 237 0.22 32.54 19.34
N GLY A 238 -0.27 32.12 18.17
CA GLY A 238 -0.32 30.70 17.81
C GLY A 238 1.02 30.17 17.32
N SER A 239 1.73 30.96 16.51
CA SER A 239 3.02 30.53 15.95
C SER A 239 4.11 30.37 17.01
N TYR A 240 4.17 31.26 18.02
CA TYR A 240 5.10 31.09 19.15
C TYR A 240 4.73 29.90 20.03
N PHE A 241 3.43 29.71 20.33
CA PHE A 241 2.96 28.57 21.12
C PHE A 241 3.32 27.23 20.47
N ILE A 242 3.00 27.08 19.18
CA ILE A 242 3.29 25.86 18.41
C ILE A 242 4.80 25.63 18.28
N GLY A 243 5.56 26.70 17.96
CA GLY A 243 7.00 26.62 17.81
C GLY A 243 7.70 26.17 19.09
N LEU A 244 7.27 26.66 20.25
CA LEU A 244 7.83 26.24 21.53
C LEU A 244 7.50 24.77 21.82
N LEU A 245 6.23 24.36 21.68
CA LEU A 245 5.82 22.98 21.93
C LEU A 245 6.59 21.98 21.06
N LEU A 246 6.71 22.26 19.77
CA LEU A 246 7.48 21.39 18.87
C LEU A 246 8.97 21.41 19.23
N ALA A 247 9.55 22.55 19.59
CA ALA A 247 10.96 22.58 19.98
C ALA A 247 11.24 21.75 21.25
N THR A 248 10.39 21.86 22.27
CA THR A 248 10.62 21.21 23.57
C THR A 248 10.29 19.73 23.54
N TRP A 249 9.14 19.33 22.97
CA TRP A 249 8.72 17.93 22.99
C TRP A 249 9.56 17.05 22.08
N THR A 250 10.15 17.62 21.03
CA THR A 250 11.10 16.90 20.18
C THR A 250 12.42 16.65 20.90
N VAL A 251 12.89 17.61 21.71
CA VAL A 251 14.06 17.42 22.59
C VAL A 251 13.77 16.36 23.65
N VAL A 252 12.66 16.47 24.37
CA VAL A 252 12.29 15.51 25.43
C VAL A 252 12.10 14.10 24.88
N GLY A 253 11.50 13.96 23.69
CA GLY A 253 11.23 12.65 23.07
C GLY A 253 12.46 11.98 22.47
N THR A 254 13.42 12.74 21.93
CA THR A 254 14.55 12.18 21.17
C THR A 254 15.90 12.28 21.89
N PHE A 255 16.02 13.09 22.95
CA PHE A 255 17.27 13.33 23.68
C PHE A 255 17.11 13.10 25.19
N TYR A 256 16.80 11.87 25.64
CA TYR A 256 17.04 11.48 27.04
C TYR A 256 16.90 9.96 27.26
N GLU A 257 18.01 9.25 27.48
CA GLU A 257 18.02 7.95 28.15
C GLU A 257 19.34 7.81 28.94
N ALA A 258 19.25 7.95 30.27
CA ALA A 258 20.35 7.61 31.17
C ALA A 258 20.26 6.12 31.54
N GLY A 259 21.23 5.31 31.10
CA GLY A 259 21.42 3.94 31.61
C GLY A 259 20.99 2.78 30.70
N THR A 260 20.44 3.01 29.51
CA THR A 260 20.07 1.95 28.55
C THR A 260 21.09 1.90 27.41
N GLY A 261 21.92 0.85 27.41
CA GLY A 261 22.76 0.55 26.25
C GLY A 261 21.89 0.20 25.05
N SER A 262 22.09 0.93 23.94
CA SER A 262 21.67 0.61 22.56
C SER A 262 20.19 0.83 22.17
N THR A 263 19.92 2.01 21.60
CA THR A 263 19.39 2.17 20.22
C THR A 263 20.11 3.36 19.55
N GLY A 264 20.24 3.33 18.22
CA GLY A 264 21.25 4.06 17.45
C GLY A 264 21.40 5.55 17.80
N ARG A 265 22.60 5.95 18.21
CA ARG A 265 23.00 7.36 18.48
C ARG A 265 22.54 8.34 17.38
N HIS A 266 22.41 7.88 16.14
CA HIS A 266 21.97 8.66 14.98
C HIS A 266 20.51 9.14 15.05
N VAL A 267 19.66 8.52 15.87
CA VAL A 267 18.24 8.89 16.06
C VAL A 267 18.07 10.34 16.53
N ILE A 268 19.11 10.90 17.16
CA ILE A 268 19.21 12.31 17.54
C ILE A 268 18.95 13.29 16.40
N LEU A 269 19.13 12.85 15.14
CA LEU A 269 18.94 13.65 13.93
C LEU A 269 17.47 13.68 13.48
N ALA A 270 16.60 12.83 14.02
CA ALA A 270 15.20 12.74 13.60
C ALA A 270 14.48 14.10 13.63
N PRO A 271 14.67 14.97 14.64
CA PRO A 271 14.06 16.29 14.60
C PRO A 271 14.50 17.21 13.49
N LEU A 272 15.76 17.10 13.06
CA LEU A 272 16.27 17.87 11.92
C LEU A 272 15.55 17.48 10.62
N PHE A 273 15.16 16.21 10.48
CA PHE A 273 14.54 15.70 9.26
C PHE A 273 13.05 16.02 9.22
N VAL A 274 12.35 15.87 10.34
CA VAL A 274 10.93 16.25 10.47
C VAL A 274 10.72 17.75 10.31
N LEU A 275 11.63 18.56 10.86
CA LEU A 275 11.56 20.02 10.79
C LEU A 275 12.46 20.61 9.69
N ALA A 276 12.88 19.79 8.72
CA ALA A 276 13.80 20.20 7.65
C ALA A 276 13.27 21.39 6.85
N ILE A 277 11.97 21.42 6.56
CA ILE A 277 11.35 22.51 5.79
C ILE A 277 11.26 23.83 6.58
N PRO A 278 10.76 23.87 7.84
CA PRO A 278 10.90 25.04 8.70
C PRO A 278 12.33 25.58 8.78
N LEU A 279 13.31 24.70 8.99
CA LEU A 279 14.71 25.07 9.10
C LEU A 279 15.27 25.58 7.77
N TYR A 280 14.89 24.97 6.65
CA TYR A 280 15.27 25.41 5.30
C TYR A 280 14.72 26.81 5.00
N ASP A 281 13.43 27.06 5.25
CA ASP A 281 12.84 28.38 4.99
C ASP A 281 13.55 29.45 5.84
N PHE A 282 13.62 29.24 7.15
CA PHE A 282 14.28 30.13 8.09
C PHE A 282 15.72 30.44 7.67
N THR A 283 16.53 29.40 7.44
CA THR A 283 17.94 29.55 7.05
C THR A 283 18.08 30.24 5.70
N SER A 284 17.25 29.88 4.72
CA SER A 284 17.29 30.49 3.38
C SER A 284 16.99 31.99 3.44
N VAL A 285 15.98 32.39 4.22
CA VAL A 285 15.60 33.80 4.40
C VAL A 285 16.71 34.57 5.11
N MET A 286 17.30 34.02 6.17
CA MET A 286 18.44 34.64 6.86
C MET A 286 19.63 34.86 5.92
N LEU A 287 20.01 33.82 5.15
CA LEU A 287 21.12 33.90 4.20
C LEU A 287 20.85 34.92 3.08
N ILE A 288 19.62 35.00 2.58
CA ILE A 288 19.23 36.00 1.57
C ILE A 288 19.37 37.42 2.13
N ARG A 289 18.93 37.66 3.37
CA ARG A 289 19.04 38.98 4.04
C ARG A 289 20.49 39.39 4.24
N LEU A 290 21.31 38.48 4.78
CA LEU A 290 22.74 38.72 4.98
C LEU A 290 23.47 39.02 3.67
N LYS A 291 23.19 38.27 2.60
CA LYS A 291 23.75 38.53 1.26
C LYS A 291 23.36 39.87 0.66
N ARG A 292 22.26 40.48 1.11
CA ARG A 292 21.78 41.80 0.68
C ARG A 292 22.19 42.94 1.62
N GLY A 293 23.01 42.67 2.65
CA GLY A 293 23.38 43.65 3.66
C GLY A 293 22.21 44.11 4.55
N GLN A 294 21.11 43.36 4.58
CA GLN A 294 19.92 43.67 5.38
C GLN A 294 19.99 42.99 6.74
N SER A 295 19.38 43.61 7.76
CA SER A 295 19.30 43.02 9.09
C SER A 295 18.49 41.72 9.06
N PRO A 296 18.96 40.63 9.71
CA PRO A 296 18.23 39.37 9.83
C PRO A 296 16.84 39.51 10.45
N PHE A 297 16.58 40.57 11.22
CA PHE A 297 15.32 40.79 11.94
C PHE A 297 14.31 41.68 11.19
N GLN A 298 14.61 42.09 9.95
CA GLN A 298 13.68 42.87 9.13
C GLN A 298 12.62 41.99 8.44
N PRO A 299 11.33 42.38 8.38
CA PRO A 299 10.30 41.65 7.65
C PRO A 299 10.56 41.60 6.13
N ASP A 300 10.24 40.49 5.46
CA ASP A 300 10.52 40.28 4.02
C ASP A 300 9.52 39.31 3.35
N LYS A 301 9.44 39.30 2.02
CA LYS A 301 8.59 38.41 1.20
C LYS A 301 9.36 37.25 0.54
N ASN A 302 10.64 37.05 0.85
CA ASN A 302 11.46 36.01 0.20
C ASN A 302 11.28 34.59 0.79
N HIS A 303 10.16 34.30 1.45
CA HIS A 303 9.88 32.97 2.01
C HIS A 303 9.63 31.92 0.93
N PHE A 304 9.92 30.66 1.23
CA PHE A 304 9.78 29.51 0.33
C PHE A 304 8.40 29.43 -0.32
N SER A 305 7.35 29.70 0.46
CA SER A 305 5.97 29.85 -0.01
C SER A 305 5.81 30.87 -1.13
N HIS A 306 6.29 32.09 -0.91
CA HIS A 306 6.24 33.17 -1.89
C HIS A 306 7.13 32.88 -3.10
N ARG A 307 8.32 32.30 -2.90
CA ARG A 307 9.20 31.91 -4.01
C ARG A 307 8.55 30.89 -4.92
N LEU A 308 7.77 29.93 -4.40
CA LEU A 308 6.99 29.01 -5.22
C LEU A 308 5.84 29.70 -5.96
N VAL A 309 5.16 30.66 -5.31
CA VAL A 309 4.10 31.45 -5.96
C VAL A 309 4.68 32.30 -7.09
N ASP A 310 5.84 32.91 -6.88
CA ASP A 310 6.56 33.69 -7.90
C ASP A 310 6.88 32.82 -9.11
N LEU A 311 7.19 31.53 -8.93
CA LEU A 311 7.40 30.55 -10.02
C LEU A 311 6.12 30.13 -10.77
N GLY A 312 4.95 30.70 -10.42
CA GLY A 312 3.68 30.45 -11.09
C GLY A 312 2.76 29.43 -10.42
N PHE A 313 3.10 28.94 -9.21
CA PHE A 313 2.18 28.11 -8.44
C PHE A 313 1.04 28.94 -7.86
N SER A 314 -0.17 28.39 -7.86
CA SER A 314 -1.25 28.95 -7.04
C SER A 314 -0.89 28.82 -5.55
N ARG A 315 -1.36 29.75 -4.71
CA ARG A 315 -1.08 29.73 -3.25
C ARG A 315 -1.41 28.37 -2.62
N ARG A 316 -2.57 27.80 -2.97
CA ARG A 316 -2.99 26.46 -2.53
C ARG A 316 -1.99 25.37 -2.94
N ASN A 317 -1.54 25.39 -4.19
CA ASN A 317 -0.58 24.41 -4.68
C ASN A 317 0.79 24.58 -4.00
N ALA A 318 1.22 25.82 -3.73
CA ALA A 318 2.45 26.07 -2.98
C ALA A 318 2.36 25.49 -1.56
N VAL A 319 1.25 25.69 -0.84
CA VAL A 319 1.03 25.08 0.49
C VAL A 319 1.12 23.55 0.40
N LEU A 320 0.41 22.94 -0.56
CA LEU A 320 0.37 21.48 -0.72
C LEU A 320 1.74 20.88 -1.07
N VAL A 321 2.52 21.55 -1.93
CA VAL A 321 3.89 21.12 -2.26
C VAL A 321 4.77 21.19 -1.02
N ILE A 322 4.64 22.24 -0.22
CA ILE A 322 5.39 22.39 1.03
C ILE A 322 4.99 21.31 2.04
N HIS A 323 3.70 21.01 2.20
CA HIS A 323 3.23 19.93 3.05
C HIS A 323 3.78 18.57 2.61
N LEU A 324 3.75 18.28 1.31
CA LEU A 324 4.34 17.04 0.80
C LEU A 324 5.85 17.00 1.07
N ALA A 325 6.56 18.12 0.87
CA ALA A 325 7.99 18.19 1.15
C ALA A 325 8.27 17.89 2.63
N THR A 326 7.51 18.50 3.56
CA THR A 326 7.62 18.23 5.00
C THR A 326 7.34 16.77 5.33
N LEU A 327 6.33 16.17 4.71
CA LEU A 327 6.02 14.75 4.90
C LEU A 327 7.17 13.86 4.41
N VAL A 328 7.69 14.12 3.21
CA VAL A 328 8.79 13.33 2.61
C VAL A 328 10.08 13.45 3.42
N THR A 329 10.47 14.65 3.84
CA THR A 329 11.67 14.83 4.67
C THR A 329 11.47 14.25 6.06
N GLY A 330 10.28 14.40 6.64
CA GLY A 330 9.95 13.87 7.96
C GLY A 330 9.84 12.35 8.02
N LEU A 331 9.40 11.70 6.93
CA LEU A 331 9.50 10.25 6.80
C LEU A 331 10.96 9.79 6.89
N GLY A 332 11.92 10.60 6.42
CA GLY A 332 13.36 10.37 6.67
C GLY A 332 13.71 10.30 8.16
N GLY A 333 13.15 11.17 9.00
CA GLY A 333 13.38 11.15 10.45
C GLY A 333 12.84 9.89 11.10
N VAL A 334 11.69 9.43 10.63
CA VAL A 334 11.11 8.12 10.94
C VAL A 334 12.04 6.96 10.56
N LEU A 335 12.68 7.02 9.39
CA LEU A 335 13.60 5.96 8.92
C LEU A 335 14.78 5.76 9.88
N LEU A 336 15.21 6.83 10.55
CA LEU A 336 16.34 6.75 11.48
C LEU A 336 16.07 5.83 12.66
N TYR A 337 14.83 5.67 13.09
CA TYR A 337 14.48 4.71 14.15
C TYR A 337 14.51 3.24 13.69
N GLN A 338 14.57 3.02 12.38
CA GLN A 338 14.49 1.70 11.75
C GLN A 338 15.85 1.15 11.32
N VAL A 339 16.90 1.98 11.38
CA VAL A 339 18.26 1.59 11.00
C VAL A 339 19.12 1.48 12.25
N SER A 340 20.06 0.53 12.27
CA SER A 340 20.95 0.32 13.41
C SER A 340 22.34 0.93 13.19
N ASP A 341 22.74 1.13 11.94
CA ASP A 341 24.08 1.59 11.56
C ASP A 341 24.13 3.06 11.06
N TRP A 342 25.30 3.69 11.22
CA TRP A 342 25.53 5.07 10.79
C TRP A 342 25.59 5.25 9.28
N LEU A 343 25.95 4.21 8.51
CA LEU A 343 26.03 4.31 7.06
C LEU A 343 24.63 4.50 6.47
N ALA A 344 23.66 3.71 6.93
CA ALA A 344 22.25 3.85 6.57
C ALA A 344 21.69 5.23 7.00
N ALA A 345 22.03 5.70 8.21
CA ALA A 345 21.66 7.04 8.66
C ALA A 345 22.23 8.15 7.75
N LEU A 346 23.49 8.03 7.31
CA LEU A 346 24.12 8.95 6.36
C LEU A 346 23.49 8.88 4.97
N MET A 347 23.04 7.70 4.52
CA MET A 347 22.29 7.56 3.27
C MET A 347 20.94 8.28 3.33
N ILE A 348 20.23 8.17 4.47
CA ILE A 348 18.97 8.89 4.70
C ILE A 348 19.23 10.40 4.74
N LEU A 349 20.28 10.85 5.42
CA LEU A 349 20.70 12.24 5.43
C LEU A 349 20.97 12.76 3.99
N ALA A 350 21.69 11.98 3.19
CA ALA A 350 21.97 12.32 1.80
C ALA A 350 20.70 12.39 0.94
N LEU A 351 19.71 11.52 1.19
CA LEU A 351 18.41 11.57 0.53
C LEU A 351 17.65 12.88 0.87
N VAL A 352 17.54 13.22 2.16
CA VAL A 352 16.90 14.46 2.62
C VAL A 352 17.62 15.68 2.02
N ALA A 353 18.96 15.69 2.05
CA ALA A 353 19.76 16.76 1.46
C ALA A 353 19.54 16.90 -0.06
N ARG A 354 19.38 15.79 -0.80
CA ARG A 354 19.05 15.81 -2.24
C ARG A 354 17.67 16.36 -2.51
N VAL A 355 16.67 16.04 -1.68
CA VAL A 355 15.31 16.59 -1.81
C VAL A 355 15.33 18.11 -1.63
N LEU A 356 16.01 18.61 -0.59
CA LEU A 356 16.17 20.05 -0.37
C LEU A 356 17.00 20.71 -1.49
N GLY A 357 18.07 20.05 -1.95
CA GLY A 357 18.90 20.51 -3.06
C GLY A 357 18.13 20.64 -4.37
N LEU A 358 17.23 19.70 -4.65
CA LEU A 358 16.34 19.77 -5.82
C LEU A 358 15.44 21.02 -5.75
N PHE A 359 14.83 21.32 -4.61
CA PHE A 359 14.05 22.54 -4.45
C PHE A 359 14.89 23.80 -4.65
N ALA A 360 16.09 23.85 -4.05
CA ALA A 360 17.01 24.98 -4.23
C ALA A 360 17.42 25.18 -5.72
N ILE A 361 17.65 24.09 -6.46
CA ILE A 361 17.96 24.14 -7.90
C ILE A 361 16.75 24.64 -8.69
N LEU A 362 15.56 24.07 -8.46
CA LEU A 362 14.33 24.46 -9.15
C LEU A 362 14.03 25.96 -8.95
N GLU A 363 14.20 26.46 -7.73
CA GLU A 363 14.06 27.89 -7.43
C GLU A 363 15.09 28.75 -8.17
N THR A 364 16.33 28.27 -8.29
CA THR A 364 17.41 29.03 -8.94
C THR A 364 17.23 29.08 -10.45
N VAL A 365 16.89 27.95 -11.07
CA VAL A 365 16.65 27.85 -12.51
C VAL A 365 15.38 28.61 -12.90
N GLY A 366 14.30 28.44 -12.15
CA GLY A 366 13.03 29.11 -12.42
C GLY A 366 13.13 30.63 -12.38
N ARG A 367 13.91 31.20 -11.44
CA ARG A 367 14.19 32.64 -11.38
C ARG A 367 15.02 33.14 -12.56
N ARG A 368 16.02 32.38 -13.02
CA ARG A 368 16.81 32.76 -14.21
C ARG A 368 15.93 32.81 -15.45
N ILE A 369 15.09 31.80 -15.66
CA ILE A 369 14.15 31.76 -16.78
C ILE A 369 13.17 32.94 -16.73
N GLN A 370 12.66 33.31 -15.55
CA GLN A 370 11.80 34.50 -15.41
C GLN A 370 12.53 35.81 -15.67
N ALA A 371 13.79 35.93 -15.25
CA ALA A 371 14.61 37.09 -15.54
C ALA A 371 14.85 37.24 -17.06
N ASP A 372 15.10 36.12 -17.76
CA ASP A 372 15.30 36.10 -19.21
C ASP A 372 14.00 36.37 -19.99
N LEU A 373 12.83 35.99 -19.44
CA LEU A 373 11.51 36.22 -20.04
C LEU A 373 10.92 37.60 -19.71
N SER A 374 11.48 38.32 -18.75
CA SER A 374 11.04 39.66 -18.40
C SER A 374 11.56 40.64 -19.44
N PRO A 375 10.70 41.29 -20.25
CA PRO A 375 11.19 42.25 -21.24
C PRO A 375 11.89 43.39 -20.48
N THR A 376 13.20 43.53 -20.71
CA THR A 376 13.98 44.69 -20.28
C THR A 376 13.25 45.94 -20.74
N ARG A 377 12.60 46.64 -19.80
CA ARG A 377 12.07 47.99 -20.06
C ARG A 377 13.27 48.89 -20.31
N SER A 378 13.63 49.09 -21.57
CA SER A 378 14.52 50.17 -21.99
C SER A 378 13.90 51.50 -21.56
N PRO A 379 14.64 52.40 -20.89
CA PRO A 379 14.14 53.71 -20.49
C PRO A 379 14.16 54.66 -21.70
N THR A 380 13.37 54.37 -22.72
CA THR A 380 13.21 55.28 -23.86
C THR A 380 11.78 55.18 -24.38
N ASN A 381 11.10 56.33 -24.40
CA ASN A 381 9.76 56.60 -24.93
C ASN A 381 8.57 56.47 -23.96
N ALA A 382 8.64 57.22 -22.85
CA ALA A 382 7.49 57.54 -22.00
C ALA A 382 6.72 58.81 -22.43
N LYS A 383 6.76 59.24 -23.71
CA LYS A 383 6.14 60.51 -24.15
C LYS A 383 5.15 60.46 -25.31
N THR A 384 4.83 59.30 -25.88
CA THR A 384 3.91 59.24 -27.05
C THR A 384 2.70 58.32 -26.91
N ALA A 385 2.48 57.66 -25.77
CA ALA A 385 1.31 56.80 -25.56
C ALA A 385 0.19 57.47 -24.74
N ARG A 386 -0.15 58.74 -25.07
CA ARG A 386 -1.25 59.47 -24.42
C ARG A 386 -2.17 60.11 -25.46
N ALA A 387 -2.79 59.30 -26.31
CA ALA A 387 -3.97 59.70 -27.07
C ALA A 387 -4.75 58.44 -27.53
N LYS A 388 -6.07 58.46 -27.32
CA LYS A 388 -7.11 57.44 -27.57
C LYS A 388 -7.34 56.37 -26.50
N MET A 389 -8.17 56.73 -25.53
CA MET A 389 -9.10 55.80 -24.87
C MET A 389 -10.45 55.91 -25.58
N PRO A 390 -11.06 54.82 -26.10
CA PRO A 390 -12.49 54.78 -26.35
C PRO A 390 -13.25 54.45 -25.05
N GLU A 391 -14.50 54.89 -25.00
CA GLU A 391 -15.42 54.79 -23.87
C GLU A 391 -15.54 53.37 -23.30
N ARG A 392 -15.61 53.32 -21.98
CA ARG A 392 -15.69 52.13 -21.15
C ARG A 392 -17.13 51.63 -21.18
N SER A 393 -17.44 50.68 -22.06
CA SER A 393 -18.66 49.87 -21.93
C SER A 393 -18.62 49.11 -20.59
N LEU A 394 -19.71 49.22 -19.82
CA LEU A 394 -19.94 48.48 -18.58
C LEU A 394 -19.61 46.98 -18.78
N PRO A 395 -18.91 46.32 -17.84
CA PRO A 395 -18.65 44.89 -17.95
C PRO A 395 -19.98 44.15 -17.78
N THR A 396 -20.54 43.67 -18.88
CA THR A 396 -21.48 42.55 -18.85
C THR A 396 -20.80 41.40 -18.13
N ALA A 397 -21.47 40.88 -17.11
CA ALA A 397 -21.03 39.79 -16.24
C ALA A 397 -20.18 38.77 -17.00
N ALA A 398 -18.86 38.83 -16.80
CA ALA A 398 -17.96 37.76 -17.20
C ALA A 398 -18.43 36.51 -16.45
N SER A 399 -18.71 35.44 -17.19
CA SER A 399 -18.92 34.13 -16.61
C SER A 399 -17.73 33.80 -15.70
N ASP A 400 -18.02 33.41 -14.46
CA ASP A 400 -17.07 32.88 -13.50
C ASP A 400 -16.48 31.54 -13.99
N ASP A 401 -15.71 31.54 -15.08
CA ASP A 401 -14.91 30.39 -15.49
C ASP A 401 -13.60 30.40 -14.70
N VAL A 402 -13.72 30.17 -13.38
CA VAL A 402 -12.61 29.74 -12.54
C VAL A 402 -12.11 28.41 -13.11
N PRO A 403 -10.82 28.26 -13.48
CA PRO A 403 -10.31 26.99 -13.98
C PRO A 403 -10.64 25.88 -12.99
N GLU A 404 -11.45 24.90 -13.40
CA GLU A 404 -11.92 23.81 -12.55
C GLU A 404 -10.71 22.99 -12.08
N GLN A 405 -10.18 23.33 -10.90
CA GLN A 405 -9.05 22.67 -10.28
C GLN A 405 -9.39 21.19 -10.07
N SER A 406 -8.55 20.30 -10.61
CA SER A 406 -8.68 18.87 -10.40
C SER A 406 -8.74 18.59 -8.90
N PRO A 407 -9.73 17.85 -8.42
CA PRO A 407 -9.95 17.75 -7.00
C PRO A 407 -8.94 16.84 -6.28
N ALA A 408 -8.65 17.12 -5.01
CA ALA A 408 -7.66 16.38 -4.20
C ALA A 408 -7.89 14.87 -4.12
N TRP A 409 -9.15 14.40 -4.19
CA TRP A 409 -9.47 12.97 -4.19
C TRP A 409 -8.92 12.21 -5.41
N LEU A 410 -8.62 12.89 -6.53
CA LEU A 410 -7.91 12.28 -7.66
C LEU A 410 -6.52 11.79 -7.25
N GLY A 411 -5.77 12.57 -6.48
CA GLY A 411 -4.44 12.18 -6.03
C GLY A 411 -4.49 10.95 -5.12
N ILE A 412 -5.46 10.92 -4.19
CA ILE A 412 -5.69 9.76 -3.31
C ILE A 412 -6.07 8.52 -4.11
N ALA A 413 -6.96 8.66 -5.09
CA ALA A 413 -7.36 7.56 -5.98
C ALA A 413 -6.17 6.99 -6.76
N VAL A 414 -5.32 7.85 -7.34
CA VAL A 414 -4.09 7.44 -8.01
C VAL A 414 -3.16 6.71 -7.04
N GLY A 415 -3.01 7.21 -5.82
CA GLY A 415 -2.21 6.55 -4.77
C GLY A 415 -2.70 5.13 -4.48
N LEU A 416 -4.01 4.93 -4.29
CA LEU A 416 -4.61 3.60 -4.09
C LEU A 416 -4.39 2.69 -5.31
N LEU A 417 -4.53 3.21 -6.54
CA LEU A 417 -4.28 2.44 -7.77
C LEU A 417 -2.82 1.99 -7.87
N VAL A 418 -1.87 2.89 -7.62
CA VAL A 418 -0.43 2.59 -7.66
C VAL A 418 -0.05 1.59 -6.59
N THR A 419 -0.54 1.78 -5.36
CA THR A 419 -0.26 0.88 -4.24
C THR A 419 -0.67 -0.55 -4.56
N ARG A 420 -1.79 -0.76 -5.26
CA ARG A 420 -2.25 -2.09 -5.69
C ARG A 420 -1.27 -2.80 -6.64
N TRP A 421 -0.52 -2.06 -7.47
CA TRP A 421 0.52 -2.64 -8.33
C TRP A 421 1.86 -2.85 -7.60
N LEU A 422 2.12 -2.09 -6.54
CA LEU A 422 3.31 -2.23 -5.70
C LEU A 422 3.16 -3.30 -4.62
N MET A 423 1.92 -3.62 -4.23
CA MET A 423 1.59 -4.70 -3.30
C MET A 423 0.56 -5.63 -3.95
N PRO A 424 0.98 -6.47 -4.91
CA PRO A 424 0.09 -7.41 -5.58
C PRO A 424 -0.31 -8.50 -4.59
N ALA A 425 -1.50 -8.38 -3.97
CA ALA A 425 -2.09 -9.50 -3.24
C ALA A 425 -2.60 -10.54 -4.22
N GLU A 426 -1.73 -11.47 -4.61
CA GLU A 426 -2.12 -12.62 -5.44
C GLU A 426 -2.82 -13.71 -4.62
N SER A 427 -2.68 -13.68 -3.29
CA SER A 427 -3.49 -14.45 -2.34
C SER A 427 -4.41 -13.49 -1.58
N THR A 428 -5.42 -12.95 -2.26
CA THR A 428 -6.47 -12.13 -1.64
C THR A 428 -7.21 -12.89 -0.52
N ALA A 429 -7.17 -14.23 -0.54
CA ALA A 429 -7.80 -15.09 0.46
C ALA A 429 -7.26 -14.85 1.89
N SER A 430 -6.02 -14.38 2.05
CA SER A 430 -5.45 -14.05 3.36
C SER A 430 -5.85 -12.67 3.90
N GLY A 431 -6.48 -11.83 3.06
CA GLY A 431 -6.92 -10.49 3.48
C GLY A 431 -5.82 -9.43 3.55
N ALA A 432 -4.61 -9.73 3.05
CA ALA A 432 -3.43 -8.85 3.14
C ALA A 432 -3.64 -7.42 2.56
N THR A 433 -4.61 -7.25 1.66
CA THR A 433 -4.90 -5.95 1.04
C THR A 433 -6.29 -5.38 1.35
N LEU A 434 -7.00 -5.91 2.35
CA LEU A 434 -8.31 -5.38 2.74
C LEU A 434 -8.25 -3.93 3.22
N TRP A 435 -7.11 -3.46 3.69
CA TRP A 435 -6.90 -2.05 4.01
C TRP A 435 -6.98 -1.14 2.76
N LEU A 436 -6.62 -1.64 1.56
CA LEU A 436 -6.85 -0.92 0.30
C LEU A 436 -8.34 -0.85 -0.04
N VAL A 437 -9.10 -1.90 0.28
CA VAL A 437 -10.57 -1.91 0.18
C VAL A 437 -11.17 -0.83 1.10
N ALA A 438 -10.74 -0.79 2.37
CA ALA A 438 -11.15 0.25 3.30
C ALA A 438 -10.80 1.65 2.79
N GLY A 439 -9.63 1.84 2.17
CA GLY A 439 -9.22 3.08 1.54
C GLY A 439 -10.16 3.55 0.42
N TRP A 440 -10.56 2.65 -0.49
CA TRP A 440 -11.52 2.97 -1.55
C TRP A 440 -12.90 3.31 -1.01
N LEU A 441 -13.38 2.58 0.00
CA LEU A 441 -14.68 2.81 0.62
C LEU A 441 -14.71 4.13 1.41
N LEU A 442 -13.65 4.43 2.15
CA LEU A 442 -13.48 5.70 2.84
C LEU A 442 -13.48 6.87 1.85
N LEU A 443 -12.73 6.74 0.75
CA LEU A 443 -12.68 7.75 -0.29
C LEU A 443 -14.06 7.98 -0.93
N ALA A 444 -14.81 6.90 -1.19
CA ALA A 444 -16.18 6.96 -1.71
C ALA A 444 -17.14 7.64 -0.72
N MET A 445 -17.01 7.35 0.57
CA MET A 445 -17.81 7.97 1.63
C MET A 445 -17.51 9.47 1.73
N ILE A 446 -16.24 9.85 1.82
CA ILE A 446 -15.81 11.27 1.87
C ILE A 446 -16.32 12.01 0.64
N TRP A 447 -16.19 11.41 -0.54
CA TRP A 447 -16.70 11.99 -1.78
C TRP A 447 -18.23 12.17 -1.73
N SER A 448 -18.98 11.17 -1.27
CA SER A 448 -20.44 11.22 -1.15
C SER A 448 -20.90 12.28 -0.13
N LEU A 449 -20.21 12.42 1.00
CA LEU A 449 -20.48 13.45 2.01
C LEU A 449 -20.17 14.86 1.49
N SER A 450 -19.08 15.03 0.74
CA SER A 450 -18.71 16.33 0.15
C SER A 450 -19.77 16.88 -0.82
N ARG A 451 -20.53 15.97 -1.44
CA ARG A 451 -21.61 16.23 -2.40
C ARG A 451 -22.88 16.73 -1.72
N LEU A 452 -23.11 16.41 -0.43
CA LEU A 452 -24.25 16.96 0.32
C LEU A 452 -24.20 18.49 0.43
N ARG A 453 -23.01 19.09 0.29
CA ARG A 453 -22.78 20.54 0.50
C ARG A 453 -22.86 21.38 -0.77
N ARG A 454 -22.87 20.78 -1.97
CA ARG A 454 -22.88 21.50 -3.27
C ARG A 454 -24.21 21.25 -3.98
N TRP A 455 -25.01 22.30 -4.12
CA TRP A 455 -26.33 22.27 -4.75
C TRP A 455 -26.23 22.75 -6.20
N PRO A 456 -26.86 22.10 -7.21
CA PRO A 456 -27.63 20.84 -7.18
C PRO A 456 -26.78 19.58 -7.53
N LEU A 457 -27.25 18.40 -7.07
CA LEU A 457 -26.65 17.10 -7.37
C LEU A 457 -27.22 16.49 -8.66
N SER A 458 -26.35 16.21 -9.63
CA SER A 458 -26.67 15.40 -10.81
C SER A 458 -26.95 13.94 -10.41
N PRO A 459 -28.02 13.29 -10.89
CA PRO A 459 -28.32 11.88 -10.58
C PRO A 459 -27.20 10.92 -10.99
N LEU A 460 -27.10 9.79 -10.27
CA LEU A 460 -26.23 8.66 -10.64
C LEU A 460 -26.80 7.97 -11.89
N ARG A 461 -26.47 8.47 -13.09
CA ARG A 461 -26.72 7.73 -14.33
C ARG A 461 -25.60 6.71 -14.55
N LEU A 462 -25.97 5.44 -14.55
CA LEU A 462 -25.13 4.32 -14.99
C LEU A 462 -25.32 4.15 -16.50
N ASP A 463 -24.24 4.01 -17.24
CA ASP A 463 -24.29 3.71 -18.68
C ASP A 463 -24.14 2.20 -18.94
N ARG A 464 -24.15 1.81 -20.22
CA ARG A 464 -24.05 0.41 -20.62
C ARG A 464 -22.75 -0.27 -20.18
N ILE A 465 -21.66 0.49 -20.06
CA ILE A 465 -20.36 -0.07 -19.64
C ILE A 465 -20.36 -0.26 -18.12
N ASP A 466 -21.01 0.62 -17.36
CA ASP A 466 -21.20 0.38 -15.92
C ASP A 466 -22.06 -0.87 -15.67
N LEU A 467 -23.12 -1.04 -16.47
CA LEU A 467 -23.94 -2.25 -16.44
C LEU A 467 -23.12 -3.49 -16.80
N ALA A 468 -22.27 -3.41 -17.82
CA ALA A 468 -21.40 -4.50 -18.23
C ALA A 468 -20.48 -4.96 -17.09
N VAL A 469 -19.77 -4.02 -16.45
CA VAL A 469 -18.88 -4.34 -15.32
C VAL A 469 -19.69 -4.82 -14.10
N THR A 470 -20.89 -4.26 -13.86
CA THR A 470 -21.76 -4.75 -12.79
C THR A 470 -22.18 -6.21 -13.01
N LEU A 471 -22.56 -6.57 -14.24
CA LEU A 471 -22.91 -7.96 -14.60
C LEU A 471 -21.72 -8.93 -14.49
N LEU A 472 -20.50 -8.43 -14.62
CA LEU A 472 -19.28 -9.21 -14.38
C LEU A 472 -19.05 -9.48 -12.89
N VAL A 473 -19.28 -8.49 -12.04
CA VAL A 473 -18.92 -8.51 -10.61
C VAL A 473 -20.00 -9.18 -9.75
N THR A 474 -21.29 -8.91 -10.03
CA THR A 474 -22.40 -9.37 -9.18
C THR A 474 -22.43 -10.89 -8.99
N PRO A 475 -22.26 -11.74 -10.03
CA PRO A 475 -22.23 -13.20 -9.84
C PRO A 475 -21.13 -13.68 -8.89
N GLN A 476 -19.97 -13.02 -8.90
CA GLN A 476 -18.84 -13.36 -8.02
C GLN A 476 -19.17 -13.07 -6.56
N ILE A 477 -19.83 -11.93 -6.30
CA ILE A 477 -20.31 -11.56 -4.96
C ILE A 477 -21.37 -12.55 -4.49
N VAL A 478 -22.39 -12.82 -5.32
CA VAL A 478 -23.49 -13.74 -4.98
C VAL A 478 -22.95 -15.13 -4.63
N SER A 479 -22.00 -15.63 -5.42
CA SER A 479 -21.39 -16.93 -5.16
C SER A 479 -20.61 -17.00 -3.85
N ALA A 480 -19.75 -16.01 -3.57
CA ALA A 480 -19.02 -15.97 -2.30
C ALA A 480 -19.98 -15.82 -1.11
N THR A 481 -21.02 -14.99 -1.22
CA THR A 481 -22.04 -14.85 -0.16
C THR A 481 -22.83 -16.13 0.06
N TRP A 482 -23.17 -16.86 -1.00
CA TRP A 482 -23.82 -18.16 -0.92
C TRP A 482 -22.97 -19.18 -0.17
N LEU A 483 -21.67 -19.24 -0.46
CA LEU A 483 -20.73 -20.12 0.24
C LEU A 483 -20.64 -19.77 1.74
N ILE A 484 -20.58 -18.48 2.09
CA ILE A 484 -20.58 -18.04 3.49
C ILE A 484 -21.88 -18.47 4.19
N ALA A 485 -23.03 -18.29 3.54
CA ALA A 485 -24.34 -18.61 4.12
C ALA A 485 -24.56 -20.12 4.32
N THR A 486 -23.97 -20.96 3.47
CA THR A 486 -24.10 -22.42 3.52
C THR A 486 -23.00 -23.11 4.33
N GLY A 487 -21.92 -22.41 4.65
CA GLY A 487 -20.73 -22.99 5.28
C GLY A 487 -19.98 -23.97 4.37
N ASP A 488 -20.19 -23.93 3.05
CA ASP A 488 -19.68 -24.90 2.08
C ASP A 488 -18.23 -24.63 1.63
N GLY A 489 -17.39 -24.08 2.53
CA GLY A 489 -15.99 -23.76 2.25
C GLY A 489 -15.37 -22.79 3.26
N ASN A 490 -14.24 -22.20 2.90
CA ASN A 490 -13.55 -21.22 3.72
C ASN A 490 -14.27 -19.86 3.70
N GLY A 491 -15.05 -19.62 4.77
CA GLY A 491 -15.85 -18.40 4.93
C GLY A 491 -15.02 -17.11 4.99
N ARG A 492 -13.82 -17.15 5.59
CA ARG A 492 -12.90 -16.00 5.66
C ARG A 492 -12.39 -15.59 4.28
N ALA A 493 -11.95 -16.57 3.48
CA ALA A 493 -11.47 -16.35 2.12
C ALA A 493 -12.58 -15.76 1.24
N ALA A 494 -13.79 -16.32 1.33
CA ALA A 494 -14.96 -15.80 0.60
C ALA A 494 -15.32 -14.37 1.04
N THR A 495 -15.31 -14.08 2.34
CA THR A 495 -15.56 -12.73 2.88
C THR A 495 -14.55 -11.72 2.33
N ASN A 496 -13.27 -12.10 2.28
CA ASN A 496 -12.22 -11.26 1.70
C ASN A 496 -12.50 -10.96 0.22
N MET A 497 -12.99 -11.95 -0.53
CA MET A 497 -13.28 -11.79 -1.96
C MET A 497 -14.47 -10.89 -2.20
N VAL A 498 -15.53 -11.00 -1.40
CA VAL A 498 -16.69 -10.10 -1.48
C VAL A 498 -16.25 -8.65 -1.33
N CYS A 499 -15.43 -8.36 -0.32
CA CYS A 499 -14.91 -7.01 -0.08
C CYS A 499 -14.06 -6.51 -1.26
N GLU A 500 -13.15 -7.33 -1.79
CA GLU A 500 -12.29 -6.96 -2.93
C GLU A 500 -13.12 -6.69 -4.21
N TRP A 501 -14.10 -7.54 -4.53
CA TRP A 501 -14.96 -7.36 -5.71
C TRP A 501 -15.85 -6.11 -5.62
N ILE A 502 -16.42 -5.83 -4.43
CA ILE A 502 -17.17 -4.59 -4.17
C ILE A 502 -16.24 -3.37 -4.35
N SER A 503 -15.03 -3.43 -3.81
CA SER A 503 -14.04 -2.36 -3.93
C SER A 503 -13.63 -2.11 -5.38
N LEU A 504 -13.46 -3.16 -6.18
CA LEU A 504 -13.08 -3.04 -7.59
C LEU A 504 -14.19 -2.37 -8.41
N LEU A 505 -15.45 -2.74 -8.20
CA LEU A 505 -16.59 -2.10 -8.85
C LEU A 505 -16.69 -0.62 -8.48
N LEU A 506 -16.52 -0.31 -7.19
CA LEU A 506 -16.54 1.06 -6.69
C LEU A 506 -15.39 1.89 -7.27
N ALA A 507 -14.17 1.36 -7.24
CA ALA A 507 -12.99 2.00 -7.81
C ALA A 507 -13.20 2.30 -9.31
N PHE A 508 -13.75 1.33 -10.06
CA PHE A 508 -14.07 1.51 -11.48
C PHE A 508 -15.03 2.68 -11.70
N VAL A 509 -16.17 2.71 -11.01
CA VAL A 509 -17.18 3.76 -11.16
C VAL A 509 -16.62 5.15 -10.80
N LEU A 510 -15.85 5.23 -9.71
CA LEU A 510 -15.27 6.50 -9.25
C LEU A 510 -14.18 7.01 -10.19
N VAL A 511 -13.23 6.17 -10.59
CA VAL A 511 -12.16 6.52 -11.54
C VAL A 511 -12.78 6.95 -12.86
N ARG A 512 -13.72 6.19 -13.40
CA ARG A 512 -14.36 6.51 -14.68
C ARG A 512 -15.09 7.87 -14.66
N ARG A 513 -15.63 8.27 -13.50
CA ARG A 513 -16.26 9.58 -13.30
C ARG A 513 -15.28 10.72 -13.09
N TRP A 514 -14.21 10.50 -12.32
CA TRP A 514 -13.27 11.56 -11.95
C TRP A 514 -12.26 11.85 -13.07
N PHE A 515 -11.90 10.84 -13.87
CA PHE A 515 -11.02 10.98 -15.03
C PHE A 515 -11.81 11.31 -16.30
N SER A 516 -12.57 12.41 -16.26
CA SER A 516 -13.39 12.85 -17.40
C SER A 516 -12.58 13.58 -18.48
N LYS A 517 -11.42 14.14 -18.14
CA LYS A 517 -10.53 14.81 -19.09
C LYS A 517 -9.54 13.81 -19.71
N PRO A 518 -9.36 13.77 -21.04
CA PRO A 518 -8.35 12.92 -21.68
C PRO A 518 -6.92 13.14 -21.14
N ALA A 519 -6.59 14.38 -20.78
CA ALA A 519 -5.30 14.74 -20.18
C ALA A 519 -5.07 14.08 -18.81
N ASP A 520 -6.11 14.01 -17.95
CA ASP A 520 -6.02 13.35 -16.65
C ASP A 520 -5.85 11.82 -16.81
N TYR A 521 -6.59 11.21 -17.74
CA TYR A 521 -6.41 9.77 -18.03
C TYR A 521 -5.01 9.49 -18.62
N HIS A 522 -4.51 10.36 -19.50
CA HIS A 522 -3.15 10.23 -20.03
C HIS A 522 -2.11 10.34 -18.91
N ALA A 523 -2.28 11.28 -17.97
CA ALA A 523 -1.43 11.40 -16.80
C ALA A 523 -1.46 10.14 -15.93
N LEU A 524 -2.63 9.54 -15.70
CA LEU A 524 -2.75 8.27 -14.96
C LEU A 524 -1.98 7.14 -15.64
N ILE A 525 -2.08 7.00 -16.96
CA ILE A 525 -1.34 5.94 -17.67
C ILE A 525 0.17 6.23 -17.71
N ARG A 526 0.59 7.50 -17.77
CA ARG A 526 2.00 7.84 -17.57
C ARG A 526 2.51 7.36 -16.20
N VAL A 527 1.68 7.38 -15.15
CA VAL A 527 2.06 6.90 -13.81
C VAL A 527 2.23 5.38 -13.89
N ALA A 528 1.28 4.69 -14.52
CA ALA A 528 1.35 3.24 -14.73
C ALA A 528 2.61 2.81 -15.50
N LEU A 529 2.96 3.53 -16.58
CA LEU A 529 4.18 3.27 -17.35
C LEU A 529 5.44 3.48 -16.50
N ALA A 530 5.53 4.58 -15.74
CA ALA A 530 6.68 4.84 -14.87
C ALA A 530 6.82 3.77 -13.77
N VAL A 531 5.70 3.30 -13.18
CA VAL A 531 5.70 2.19 -12.23
C VAL A 531 6.24 0.92 -12.89
N VAL A 532 5.77 0.57 -14.09
CA VAL A 532 6.20 -0.63 -14.80
C VAL A 532 7.66 -0.60 -15.22
N VAL A 533 8.19 0.54 -15.66
CA VAL A 533 9.64 0.65 -15.94
C VAL A 533 10.45 0.42 -14.66
N SER A 534 9.99 0.97 -13.54
CA SER A 534 10.68 0.83 -12.24
C SER A 534 10.63 -0.62 -11.71
N LEU A 535 9.47 -1.29 -11.85
CA LEU A 535 9.34 -2.73 -11.56
C LEU A 535 10.21 -3.58 -12.49
N SER A 536 10.38 -3.17 -13.75
CA SER A 536 11.25 -3.86 -14.70
C SER A 536 12.72 -3.77 -14.28
N ALA A 537 13.16 -2.60 -13.82
CA ALA A 537 14.51 -2.44 -13.27
C ALA A 537 14.74 -3.32 -12.02
N LEU A 538 13.75 -3.38 -11.10
CA LEU A 538 13.80 -4.28 -9.95
C LEU A 538 13.86 -5.75 -10.37
N GLY A 539 13.04 -6.18 -11.33
CA GLY A 539 13.06 -7.55 -11.85
C GLY A 539 14.39 -7.93 -12.49
N ILE A 540 15.00 -7.04 -13.26
CA ILE A 540 16.33 -7.25 -13.85
C ILE A 540 17.40 -7.40 -12.75
N TRP A 541 17.38 -6.52 -11.74
CA TRP A 541 18.27 -6.63 -10.58
C TRP A 541 18.05 -7.95 -9.83
N GLN A 542 16.79 -8.35 -9.64
CA GLN A 542 16.43 -9.59 -8.95
C GLN A 542 17.03 -10.81 -9.66
N HIS A 543 16.90 -10.88 -11.00
CA HIS A 543 17.44 -11.96 -11.82
C HIS A 543 18.97 -12.07 -11.74
N HIS A 544 19.68 -10.94 -11.91
CA HIS A 544 21.14 -10.94 -12.05
C HIS A 544 21.89 -10.89 -10.72
N VAL A 545 21.36 -10.18 -9.73
CA VAL A 545 22.03 -9.88 -8.46
C VAL A 545 21.27 -10.48 -7.28
N GLY A 546 19.95 -10.27 -7.22
CA GLY A 546 19.11 -10.63 -6.08
C GLY A 546 19.18 -12.12 -5.73
N TYR A 547 18.92 -13.02 -6.70
CA TYR A 547 18.96 -14.46 -6.46
C TYR A 547 20.35 -14.97 -6.06
N ARG A 548 21.43 -14.47 -6.68
CA ARG A 548 22.79 -14.89 -6.31
C ARG A 548 23.09 -14.55 -4.85
N ARG A 549 22.73 -13.34 -4.42
CA ARG A 549 22.92 -12.90 -3.04
C ARG A 549 22.04 -13.68 -2.05
N ALA A 550 20.81 -14.00 -2.43
CA ALA A 550 19.92 -14.81 -1.60
C ALA A 550 20.47 -16.24 -1.41
N ILE A 551 21.03 -16.85 -2.46
CA ILE A 551 21.67 -18.17 -2.38
C ILE A 551 22.85 -18.13 -1.41
N THR A 552 23.75 -17.15 -1.53
CA THR A 552 24.93 -17.06 -0.65
C THR A 552 24.53 -16.81 0.80
N SER A 553 23.64 -15.84 1.06
CA SER A 553 23.18 -15.56 2.44
C SER A 553 22.45 -16.74 3.07
N PHE A 554 21.73 -17.52 2.27
CA PHE A 554 21.09 -18.73 2.74
C PHE A 554 22.09 -19.84 3.08
N GLN A 555 23.12 -20.04 2.25
CA GLN A 555 24.19 -20.99 2.52
C GLN A 555 24.94 -20.63 3.81
N ASP A 556 25.28 -19.37 3.98
CA ASP A 556 25.96 -18.88 5.20
C ASP A 556 25.11 -19.15 6.46
N LEU A 557 23.82 -18.81 6.44
CA LEU A 557 22.90 -19.06 7.55
C LEU A 557 22.72 -20.55 7.84
N GLN A 558 22.67 -21.37 6.79
CA GLN A 558 22.54 -22.82 6.94
C GLN A 558 23.80 -23.44 7.53
N ASP A 559 24.98 -23.00 7.11
CA ASP A 559 26.26 -23.48 7.64
C ASP A 559 26.42 -23.08 9.11
N GLU A 560 26.00 -21.88 9.49
CA GLU A 560 25.96 -21.44 10.90
C GLU A 560 24.97 -22.28 11.71
N LEU A 561 23.78 -22.56 11.17
CA LEU A 561 22.77 -23.38 11.83
C LEU A 561 23.25 -24.82 12.04
N ASP A 562 23.83 -25.43 11.00
CA ASP A 562 24.36 -26.79 11.08
C ASP A 562 25.51 -26.86 12.09
N THR A 563 26.33 -25.81 12.18
CA THR A 563 27.41 -25.71 13.17
C THR A 563 26.86 -25.57 14.58
N ALA A 564 25.85 -24.74 14.80
CA ALA A 564 25.16 -24.60 16.09
C ALA A 564 24.47 -25.90 16.53
N VAL A 565 23.85 -26.63 15.59
CA VAL A 565 23.24 -27.95 15.86
C VAL A 565 24.30 -28.98 16.22
N ARG A 566 25.42 -29.04 15.49
CA ARG A 566 26.55 -29.94 15.79
C ARG A 566 27.20 -29.64 17.14
N SER A 567 27.35 -28.36 17.48
CA SER A 567 27.91 -27.93 18.78
C SER A 567 26.92 -28.01 19.94
N ARG A 568 25.67 -28.41 19.69
CA ARG A 568 24.55 -28.42 20.65
C ARG A 568 24.26 -27.05 21.28
N ASP A 569 24.56 -25.95 20.59
CA ASP A 569 24.14 -24.61 21.00
C ASP A 569 22.67 -24.37 20.61
N ILE A 570 21.79 -24.73 21.53
CA ILE A 570 20.33 -24.62 21.38
C ILE A 570 19.89 -23.16 21.19
N SER A 571 20.58 -22.21 21.80
CA SER A 571 20.20 -20.79 21.77
C SER A 571 20.43 -20.18 20.39
N THR A 572 21.60 -20.42 19.83
CA THR A 572 21.98 -19.97 18.48
C THR A 572 21.17 -20.70 17.43
N ALA A 573 20.97 -22.03 17.55
CA ALA A 573 20.14 -22.78 16.61
C ALA A 573 18.68 -22.30 16.59
N ARG A 574 18.10 -21.91 17.74
CA ARG A 574 16.75 -21.31 17.78
C ARG A 574 16.72 -19.94 17.12
N ARG A 575 17.69 -19.08 17.40
CA ARG A 575 17.80 -17.75 16.77
C ARG A 575 17.87 -17.88 15.25
N LEU A 576 18.76 -18.73 14.73
CA LEU A 576 18.94 -18.96 13.29
C LEU A 576 17.70 -19.58 12.64
N ARG A 577 17.02 -20.53 13.30
CA ARG A 577 15.72 -21.04 12.82
C ARG A 577 14.65 -19.94 12.79
N ALA A 578 14.63 -19.05 13.77
CA ALA A 578 13.71 -17.93 13.76
C ALA A 578 14.05 -16.92 12.65
N GLU A 579 15.33 -16.66 12.38
CA GLU A 579 15.78 -15.82 11.26
C GLU A 579 15.39 -16.42 9.91
N LEU A 580 15.59 -17.72 9.70
CA LEU A 580 15.14 -18.43 8.49
C LEU A 580 13.61 -18.36 8.34
N ALA A 581 12.86 -18.58 9.42
CA ALA A 581 11.41 -18.50 9.40
C ALA A 581 10.91 -17.07 9.12
N ALA A 582 11.55 -16.05 9.71
CA ALA A 582 11.25 -14.65 9.47
C ALA A 582 11.56 -14.23 8.02
N ALA A 583 12.56 -14.85 7.39
CA ALA A 583 12.85 -14.70 5.97
C ALA A 583 11.86 -15.46 5.05
N GLY A 584 10.81 -16.08 5.60
CA GLY A 584 9.82 -16.86 4.86
C GLY A 584 10.37 -18.18 4.31
N ILE A 585 11.49 -18.66 4.85
CA ILE A 585 12.15 -19.87 4.40
C ILE A 585 11.56 -21.04 5.20
N PRO A 586 10.97 -22.05 4.55
CA PRO A 586 10.53 -23.25 5.25
C PRO A 586 11.70 -23.85 6.02
N LEU A 587 11.47 -24.33 7.24
CA LEU A 587 12.56 -24.85 8.08
C LEU A 587 12.94 -26.28 7.70
N GLU A 588 11.95 -27.12 7.38
CA GLU A 588 12.17 -28.55 7.12
C GLU A 588 11.17 -29.09 6.07
N GLY A 589 11.40 -30.33 5.62
CA GLY A 589 10.45 -31.11 4.82
C GLY A 589 10.41 -30.79 3.31
N PRO A 590 9.38 -31.27 2.59
CA PRO A 590 9.27 -31.10 1.14
C PRO A 590 9.19 -29.63 0.69
N ALA A 591 8.58 -28.76 1.51
CA ALA A 591 8.49 -27.34 1.24
C ALA A 591 9.88 -26.67 1.23
N ARG A 592 10.79 -27.09 2.13
CA ARG A 592 12.19 -26.67 2.13
C ARG A 592 12.89 -27.07 0.84
N GLN A 593 12.77 -28.33 0.45
CA GLN A 593 13.40 -28.85 -0.77
C GLN A 593 12.92 -28.13 -2.03
N LEU A 594 11.61 -27.84 -2.12
CA LEU A 594 11.03 -27.04 -3.20
C LEU A 594 11.55 -25.60 -3.21
N TRP A 595 11.66 -24.96 -2.04
CA TRP A 595 12.21 -23.61 -1.93
C TRP A 595 13.67 -23.56 -2.40
N GLU A 596 14.51 -24.49 -1.93
CA GLU A 596 15.92 -24.56 -2.33
C GLU A 596 16.09 -24.90 -3.81
N ARG A 597 15.29 -25.83 -4.33
CA ARG A 597 15.26 -26.17 -5.75
C ARG A 597 14.87 -24.95 -6.58
N ARG A 598 13.87 -24.17 -6.15
CA ARG A 598 13.49 -22.92 -6.81
C ARG A 598 14.64 -21.91 -6.80
N LEU A 599 15.36 -21.73 -5.69
CA LEU A 599 16.50 -20.82 -5.65
C LEU A 599 17.64 -21.26 -6.58
N ARG A 600 17.89 -22.57 -6.70
CA ARG A 600 18.94 -23.11 -7.57
C ARG A 600 18.56 -23.09 -9.05
N ASP A 601 17.34 -23.51 -9.37
CA ASP A 601 16.94 -23.90 -10.73
C ASP A 601 16.10 -22.83 -11.45
N SER A 602 15.49 -21.86 -10.73
CA SER A 602 14.70 -20.79 -11.36
C SER A 602 15.15 -19.40 -10.92
N ARG A 603 15.42 -18.55 -11.92
CA ARG A 603 15.79 -17.14 -11.73
C ARG A 603 14.74 -16.18 -12.33
N GLU A 604 13.53 -16.66 -12.59
CA GLU A 604 12.48 -15.84 -13.20
C GLU A 604 12.10 -14.66 -12.30
N PRO A 605 12.25 -13.41 -12.75
CA PRO A 605 11.93 -12.26 -11.93
C PRO A 605 10.43 -12.12 -11.75
N TYR A 606 10.04 -11.82 -10.52
CA TYR A 606 8.66 -11.50 -10.16
C TYR A 606 8.53 -10.08 -9.62
N ALA A 607 9.62 -9.35 -9.42
CA ALA A 607 9.65 -8.02 -8.81
C ALA A 607 8.91 -8.01 -7.45
N LEU A 608 7.70 -7.45 -7.40
CA LEU A 608 6.85 -7.43 -6.21
C LEU A 608 5.63 -8.37 -6.32
N PHE A 609 5.46 -9.06 -7.45
CA PHE A 609 4.39 -10.02 -7.71
C PHE A 609 4.70 -11.37 -7.07
N ALA A 610 3.67 -12.17 -6.79
CA ALA A 610 3.87 -13.53 -6.30
C ALA A 610 4.29 -14.49 -7.43
N LEU A 611 3.91 -14.17 -8.69
CA LEU A 611 4.18 -15.01 -9.86
C LEU A 611 4.76 -14.19 -11.01
N ALA A 612 5.80 -14.72 -11.66
CA ALA A 612 6.42 -14.12 -12.85
C ALA A 612 5.41 -13.95 -14.01
N ASN A 613 4.41 -14.84 -14.11
CA ASN A 613 3.32 -14.72 -15.09
C ASN A 613 2.47 -13.46 -14.88
N SER A 614 2.11 -13.14 -13.63
CA SER A 614 1.33 -11.94 -13.29
C SER A 614 2.08 -10.67 -13.69
N LEU A 615 3.38 -10.60 -13.38
CA LEU A 615 4.25 -9.53 -13.83
C LEU A 615 4.30 -9.47 -15.36
N GLY A 616 4.51 -10.60 -16.03
CA GLY A 616 4.56 -10.69 -17.49
C GLY A 616 3.33 -10.12 -18.18
N GLY A 617 2.12 -10.42 -17.68
CA GLY A 617 0.87 -9.86 -18.19
C GLY A 617 0.79 -8.33 -18.08
N LEU A 618 1.20 -7.79 -16.94
CA LEU A 618 1.28 -6.34 -16.70
C LEU A 618 2.28 -5.67 -17.67
N LEU A 619 3.50 -6.23 -17.79
CA LEU A 619 4.57 -5.73 -18.65
C LEU A 619 4.14 -5.75 -20.12
N ALA A 620 3.58 -6.85 -20.61
CA ALA A 620 3.16 -7.01 -22.00
C ALA A 620 2.07 -6.00 -22.40
N ALA A 621 1.04 -5.83 -21.57
CA ALA A 621 -0.05 -4.91 -21.85
C ALA A 621 0.42 -3.45 -21.90
N LEU A 622 1.21 -3.01 -20.92
CA LEU A 622 1.69 -1.63 -20.84
C LEU A 622 2.82 -1.34 -21.84
N LEU A 623 3.62 -2.33 -22.23
CA LEU A 623 4.55 -2.21 -23.35
C LEU A 623 3.82 -1.96 -24.67
N ILE A 624 2.78 -2.75 -24.97
CA ILE A 624 1.94 -2.54 -26.17
C ILE A 624 1.28 -1.17 -26.16
N TYR A 625 0.76 -0.74 -25.01
CA TYR A 625 0.19 0.59 -24.86
C TYR A 625 1.22 1.68 -25.20
N GLY A 626 2.41 1.62 -24.58
CA GLY A 626 3.48 2.59 -24.80
C GLY A 626 3.97 2.64 -26.25
N LEU A 627 4.14 1.47 -26.88
CA LEU A 627 4.49 1.37 -28.31
C LEU A 627 3.43 2.01 -29.21
N GLY A 628 2.15 1.88 -28.84
CA GLY A 628 1.03 2.50 -29.58
C GLY A 628 1.02 4.02 -29.54
N LEU A 629 1.64 4.63 -28.52
CA LEU A 629 1.73 6.09 -28.36
C LEU A 629 2.99 6.72 -28.98
N LEU A 630 3.98 5.91 -29.39
CA LEU A 630 5.22 6.41 -30.02
C LEU A 630 4.99 7.43 -31.16
N PRO A 631 4.03 7.23 -32.09
CA PRO A 631 3.78 8.21 -33.16
C PRO A 631 3.34 9.58 -32.64
N ALA A 632 2.58 9.63 -31.55
CA ALA A 632 2.12 10.89 -30.95
C ALA A 632 3.24 11.61 -30.20
N TRP A 633 4.14 10.86 -29.55
CA TRP A 633 5.26 11.43 -28.80
C TRP A 633 6.40 11.94 -29.67
N LYS A 634 6.57 11.39 -30.87
CA LYS A 634 7.58 11.85 -31.83
C LYS A 634 7.37 13.30 -32.30
N HIS A 635 6.12 13.76 -32.36
CA HIS A 635 5.77 15.07 -32.92
C HIS A 635 5.53 16.18 -31.89
N SER A 636 5.43 15.85 -30.59
CA SER A 636 4.79 16.74 -29.61
C SER A 636 5.71 17.21 -28.46
N ALA A 637 6.90 16.62 -28.29
CA ALA A 637 7.59 16.71 -27.00
C ALA A 637 8.76 17.69 -26.92
N TRP A 638 9.63 17.86 -27.93
CA TRP A 638 10.89 18.63 -27.76
C TRP A 638 11.41 19.20 -29.10
N PRO A 639 12.11 20.36 -29.12
CA PRO A 639 12.60 21.00 -30.34
C PRO A 639 13.49 20.07 -31.16
N GLU A 640 13.37 20.13 -32.50
CA GLU A 640 14.17 19.28 -33.38
C GLU A 640 15.67 19.57 -33.18
N PRO A 641 16.50 18.52 -32.99
CA PRO A 641 17.94 18.71 -32.97
C PRO A 641 18.46 19.16 -34.34
N ASN A 642 19.39 20.11 -34.33
CA ASN A 642 20.08 20.58 -35.53
C ASN A 642 20.68 19.43 -36.36
N ARG A 643 20.62 19.56 -37.69
CA ARG A 643 21.08 18.54 -38.65
C ARG A 643 22.60 18.35 -38.56
N GLY A 644 23.08 17.30 -37.88
CA GLY A 644 24.47 16.84 -38.04
C GLY A 644 24.83 15.57 -37.26
N GLY A 645 25.02 14.42 -37.93
CA GLY A 645 25.42 13.13 -37.30
C GLY A 645 24.27 12.28 -36.74
N PHE A 646 24.44 10.95 -36.68
CA PHE A 646 23.40 10.01 -36.23
C PHE A 646 22.99 10.22 -34.76
N PHE A 647 23.95 10.53 -33.89
CA PHE A 647 23.70 10.73 -32.45
C PHE A 647 23.10 12.08 -32.08
N SER A 648 23.28 13.13 -32.90
CA SER A 648 22.64 14.43 -32.63
C SER A 648 21.13 14.40 -32.89
N ARG A 649 20.63 13.42 -33.66
CA ARG A 649 19.20 13.28 -34.01
C ARG A 649 18.34 12.68 -32.89
N LEU A 650 18.95 12.18 -31.82
CA LEU A 650 18.23 11.56 -30.70
C LEU A 650 18.03 12.58 -29.58
N SER A 651 16.80 13.07 -29.42
CA SER A 651 16.47 13.92 -28.26
C SER A 651 16.65 13.12 -26.95
N PRO A 652 17.03 13.75 -25.83
CA PRO A 652 17.09 13.10 -24.51
C PRO A 652 15.80 12.34 -24.15
N ALA A 653 14.64 12.86 -24.56
CA ALA A 653 13.35 12.19 -24.38
C ALA A 653 13.21 10.89 -25.19
N THR A 654 13.79 10.84 -26.40
CA THR A 654 13.84 9.61 -27.21
C THR A 654 14.71 8.55 -26.55
N ILE A 655 15.87 8.94 -26.04
CA ILE A 655 16.76 8.05 -25.28
C ILE A 655 16.01 7.49 -24.07
N PHE A 656 15.31 8.36 -23.35
CA PHE A 656 14.56 8.02 -22.16
C PHE A 656 13.43 6.99 -22.42
N LEU A 657 12.65 7.22 -23.47
CA LEU A 657 11.59 6.31 -23.91
C LEU A 657 12.14 4.96 -24.37
N VAL A 658 13.21 4.98 -25.17
CA VAL A 658 13.87 3.77 -25.66
C VAL A 658 14.42 2.96 -24.50
N THR A 659 15.13 3.58 -23.56
CA THR A 659 15.64 2.91 -22.36
C THR A 659 14.51 2.29 -21.54
N GLY A 660 13.42 3.02 -21.29
CA GLY A 660 12.25 2.49 -20.58
C GLY A 660 11.64 1.26 -21.25
N PHE A 661 11.45 1.30 -22.57
CA PHE A 661 10.91 0.16 -23.32
C PHE A 661 11.88 -1.02 -23.43
N LEU A 662 13.18 -0.77 -23.52
CA LEU A 662 14.21 -1.82 -23.48
C LEU A 662 14.20 -2.53 -22.11
N LEU A 663 14.09 -1.78 -21.01
CA LEU A 663 13.98 -2.35 -19.66
C LEU A 663 12.74 -3.23 -19.53
N ILE A 664 11.58 -2.75 -19.98
CA ILE A 664 10.33 -3.54 -19.93
C ILE A 664 10.45 -4.80 -20.80
N SER A 665 10.99 -4.66 -22.02
CA SER A 665 11.14 -5.78 -22.96
C SER A 665 12.12 -6.83 -22.44
N TYR A 666 13.24 -6.40 -21.87
CA TYR A 666 14.24 -7.30 -21.30
C TYR A 666 13.70 -8.00 -20.04
N CYS A 667 13.04 -7.27 -19.13
CA CYS A 667 12.40 -7.90 -17.98
C CYS A 667 11.31 -8.91 -18.42
N LEU A 668 10.48 -8.56 -19.40
CA LEU A 668 9.47 -9.47 -19.97
C LEU A 668 10.12 -10.75 -20.55
N LEU A 669 11.27 -10.64 -21.22
CA LEU A 669 12.04 -11.81 -21.68
C LEU A 669 12.46 -12.69 -20.50
N LEU A 670 13.00 -12.08 -19.44
CA LEU A 670 13.46 -12.80 -18.24
C LEU A 670 12.33 -13.48 -17.48
N THR A 671 11.08 -12.97 -17.54
CA THR A 671 9.92 -13.65 -16.90
C THR A 671 9.63 -15.03 -17.49
N LYS A 672 10.13 -15.34 -18.69
CA LYS A 672 9.84 -16.57 -19.46
C LYS A 672 8.33 -16.84 -19.65
N SER A 673 7.47 -15.84 -19.45
CA SER A 673 6.01 -16.01 -19.51
C SER A 673 5.50 -16.15 -20.95
N ARG A 674 5.34 -17.40 -21.41
CA ARG A 674 4.88 -17.72 -22.78
C ARG A 674 3.54 -17.08 -23.14
N THR A 675 2.59 -17.04 -22.20
CA THR A 675 1.26 -16.43 -22.42
C THR A 675 1.35 -14.92 -22.53
N ALA A 676 2.27 -14.27 -21.82
CA ALA A 676 2.52 -12.84 -21.98
C ALA A 676 3.08 -12.51 -23.37
N TRP A 677 3.96 -13.36 -23.92
CA TRP A 677 4.45 -13.24 -25.30
C TRP A 677 3.35 -13.41 -26.35
N VAL A 678 2.48 -14.40 -26.18
CA VAL A 678 1.32 -14.59 -27.08
C VAL A 678 0.37 -13.39 -27.00
N GLY A 679 0.11 -12.88 -25.80
CA GLY A 679 -0.65 -11.65 -25.60
C GLY A 679 0.00 -10.44 -26.28
N PHE A 680 1.30 -10.24 -26.08
CA PHE A 680 2.08 -9.19 -26.72
C PHE A 680 2.00 -9.28 -28.25
N ALA A 681 2.16 -10.47 -28.83
CA ALA A 681 2.05 -10.69 -30.27
C ALA A 681 0.64 -10.37 -30.81
N ALA A 682 -0.41 -10.80 -30.11
CA ALA A 682 -1.80 -10.52 -30.48
C ALA A 682 -2.12 -9.01 -30.42
N GLY A 683 -1.70 -8.33 -29.35
CA GLY A 683 -1.82 -6.87 -29.23
C GLY A 683 -1.04 -6.13 -30.30
N GLY A 684 0.19 -6.58 -30.59
CA GLY A 684 1.04 -6.03 -31.66
C GLY A 684 0.41 -6.18 -33.04
N ALA A 685 -0.15 -7.36 -33.34
CA ALA A 685 -0.87 -7.59 -34.60
C ALA A 685 -2.06 -6.64 -34.77
N LEU A 686 -2.80 -6.33 -33.70
CA LEU A 686 -3.90 -5.37 -33.72
C LEU A 686 -3.41 -3.92 -33.88
N LEU A 687 -2.26 -3.59 -33.29
CA LEU A 687 -1.66 -2.26 -33.36
C LEU A 687 -1.13 -1.93 -34.77
N VAL A 688 -0.55 -2.92 -35.46
CA VAL A 688 -0.02 -2.79 -36.83
C VAL A 688 -1.05 -3.19 -37.91
N GLY A 689 -2.17 -3.80 -37.52
CA GLY A 689 -3.22 -4.35 -38.38
C GLY A 689 -3.80 -3.33 -39.39
N GLY A 690 -3.81 -3.73 -40.66
CA GLY A 690 -4.25 -2.93 -41.82
C GLY A 690 -3.10 -2.27 -42.63
N ARG A 691 -1.93 -2.08 -42.03
CA ARG A 691 -0.72 -1.51 -42.68
C ARG A 691 0.51 -2.42 -42.63
N ALA A 692 0.57 -3.39 -41.71
CA ALA A 692 1.70 -4.32 -41.53
C ALA A 692 2.18 -4.99 -42.84
N LEU A 693 1.24 -5.61 -43.57
CA LEU A 693 1.57 -6.29 -44.84
C LEU A 693 2.05 -5.35 -45.94
N ARG A 694 1.55 -4.10 -45.98
CA ARG A 694 1.99 -3.07 -46.94
C ARG A 694 3.39 -2.57 -46.62
N TRP A 695 3.65 -2.33 -45.33
CA TRP A 695 4.93 -1.79 -44.85
C TRP A 695 6.10 -2.77 -45.05
N VAL A 696 5.85 -4.07 -44.85
CA VAL A 696 6.83 -5.15 -45.13
C VAL A 696 7.14 -5.25 -46.63
N LYS A 697 6.14 -5.06 -47.49
CA LYS A 697 6.34 -5.02 -48.95
C LYS A 697 7.09 -3.77 -49.43
N GLU A 698 6.85 -2.60 -48.83
CA GLU A 698 7.35 -1.32 -49.34
C GLU A 698 8.75 -0.92 -48.81
N ARG A 699 9.19 -1.41 -47.63
CA ARG A 699 10.44 -0.95 -46.99
C ARG A 699 11.21 -2.07 -46.24
N PRO A 700 11.73 -3.10 -46.94
CA PRO A 700 12.37 -4.26 -46.31
C PRO A 700 13.62 -3.91 -45.46
N GLY A 701 14.38 -2.88 -45.84
CA GLY A 701 15.58 -2.43 -45.10
C GLY A 701 15.31 -1.80 -43.72
N ARG A 702 14.11 -1.25 -43.48
CA ARG A 702 13.74 -0.72 -42.15
C ARG A 702 13.10 -1.78 -41.27
N VAL A 703 12.46 -2.78 -41.88
CA VAL A 703 11.92 -3.95 -41.19
C VAL A 703 13.05 -4.85 -40.68
N THR A 704 14.13 -5.03 -41.45
CA THR A 704 15.35 -5.74 -41.02
C THR A 704 16.05 -5.05 -39.83
N LEU A 705 16.18 -3.73 -39.85
CA LEU A 705 16.74 -2.95 -38.72
C LEU A 705 15.82 -2.94 -37.47
N GLY A 706 14.50 -3.02 -37.68
CA GLY A 706 13.52 -3.16 -36.59
C GLY A 706 13.49 -4.58 -36.01
N ALA A 707 13.70 -5.60 -36.84
CA ALA A 707 13.79 -7.01 -36.45
C ALA A 707 15.13 -7.36 -35.78
N SER A 708 16.21 -6.62 -36.07
CA SER A 708 17.50 -6.83 -35.40
C SER A 708 17.47 -6.46 -33.92
N VAL A 709 16.57 -5.57 -33.47
CA VAL A 709 16.47 -5.20 -32.03
C VAL A 709 15.91 -6.36 -31.17
N PRO A 710 14.77 -7.00 -31.52
CA PRO A 710 14.33 -8.24 -30.88
C PRO A 710 15.39 -9.34 -30.93
N VAL A 711 16.08 -9.51 -32.06
CA VAL A 711 17.15 -10.51 -32.19
C VAL A 711 18.32 -10.18 -31.26
N LEU A 712 18.76 -8.92 -31.17
CA LEU A 712 19.80 -8.49 -30.22
C LEU A 712 19.37 -8.64 -28.77
N LEU A 713 18.10 -8.41 -28.45
CA LEU A 713 17.55 -8.64 -27.10
C LEU A 713 17.48 -10.12 -26.75
N VAL A 714 17.12 -10.98 -27.70
CA VAL A 714 17.15 -12.44 -27.53
C VAL A 714 18.59 -12.93 -27.41
N VAL A 715 19.51 -12.42 -28.24
CA VAL A 715 20.95 -12.74 -28.17
C VAL A 715 21.54 -12.26 -26.85
N ALA A 716 21.21 -11.06 -26.38
CA ALA A 716 21.62 -10.54 -25.09
C ALA A 716 21.06 -11.41 -23.95
N ALA A 717 19.78 -11.79 -24.00
CA ALA A 717 19.18 -12.69 -23.04
C ALA A 717 19.81 -14.09 -23.06
N PHE A 718 20.27 -14.57 -24.22
CA PHE A 718 21.01 -15.83 -24.35
C PHE A 718 22.43 -15.72 -23.78
N TRP A 719 23.14 -14.64 -24.10
CA TRP A 719 24.51 -14.35 -23.61
C TRP A 719 24.56 -14.12 -22.10
N THR A 720 23.53 -13.51 -21.52
CA THR A 720 23.43 -13.33 -20.07
C THR A 720 22.93 -14.59 -19.35
N GLY A 721 22.64 -15.68 -20.07
CA GLY A 721 22.07 -16.91 -19.49
C GLY A 721 20.63 -16.77 -18.99
N GLY A 722 19.87 -15.80 -19.53
CA GLY A 722 18.48 -15.52 -19.15
C GLY A 722 17.42 -16.34 -19.91
N ILE A 723 17.76 -16.93 -21.07
CA ILE A 723 16.89 -17.85 -21.82
C ILE A 723 17.58 -19.23 -21.92
N ASP A 724 17.03 -20.21 -21.23
CA ASP A 724 17.46 -21.60 -21.32
C ASP A 724 16.88 -22.28 -22.58
N ARG A 725 17.61 -23.27 -23.14
CA ARG A 725 17.11 -24.12 -24.24
C ARG A 725 15.77 -24.81 -23.87
N GLU A 726 15.55 -25.02 -22.58
CA GLU A 726 14.34 -25.60 -21.98
C GLU A 726 13.06 -24.78 -22.25
N VAL A 727 13.17 -23.47 -22.46
CA VAL A 727 12.01 -22.61 -22.77
C VAL A 727 11.30 -23.05 -24.05
N PHE A 728 12.03 -23.62 -25.01
CA PHE A 728 11.49 -24.12 -26.27
C PHE A 728 11.13 -25.61 -26.20
N THR A 729 11.92 -26.44 -25.51
CA THR A 729 11.68 -27.89 -25.44
C THR A 729 10.57 -28.28 -24.44
N GLU A 730 10.31 -27.46 -23.41
CA GLU A 730 9.26 -27.72 -22.40
C GLU A 730 7.90 -27.08 -22.72
N ALA A 731 7.74 -26.45 -23.88
CA ALA A 731 6.47 -25.84 -24.29
C ALA A 731 5.30 -26.85 -24.39
N PRO A 732 5.49 -28.05 -24.97
CA PRO A 732 4.44 -29.07 -24.97
C PRO A 732 4.06 -29.56 -23.57
N LYS A 733 5.04 -29.72 -22.67
CA LYS A 733 4.80 -30.16 -21.28
C LYS A 733 3.95 -29.16 -20.49
N SER A 734 4.25 -27.87 -20.60
CA SER A 734 3.48 -26.83 -19.90
C SER A 734 2.04 -26.76 -20.39
N LEU A 735 1.81 -26.97 -21.69
CA LEU A 735 0.46 -27.00 -22.25
C LEU A 735 -0.28 -28.27 -21.84
N SER A 736 0.37 -29.43 -21.82
CA SER A 736 -0.25 -30.68 -21.35
C SER A 736 -0.69 -30.58 -19.89
N TYR A 737 0.12 -29.98 -19.02
CA TYR A 737 -0.29 -29.75 -17.63
C TYR A 737 -1.53 -28.85 -17.53
N ARG A 738 -1.64 -27.80 -18.35
CA ARG A 738 -2.85 -26.95 -18.37
C ARG A 738 -4.09 -27.72 -18.79
N PHE A 739 -3.99 -28.61 -19.77
CA PHE A 739 -5.11 -29.47 -20.14
C PHE A 739 -5.54 -30.38 -18.99
N GLU A 740 -4.59 -30.90 -18.21
CA GLU A 740 -4.89 -31.67 -17.00
C GLU A 740 -5.65 -30.82 -15.95
N TYR A 741 -5.22 -29.57 -15.74
CA TYR A 741 -5.91 -28.63 -14.86
C TYR A 741 -7.34 -28.37 -15.31
N TRP A 742 -7.52 -28.10 -16.61
CA TRP A 742 -8.81 -27.80 -17.19
C TRP A 742 -9.75 -29.00 -17.10
N LYS A 743 -9.24 -30.21 -17.33
CA LYS A 743 -10.03 -31.43 -17.18
C LYS A 743 -10.52 -31.60 -15.73
N GLY A 744 -9.65 -31.43 -14.73
CA GLY A 744 -10.07 -31.46 -13.31
C GLY A 744 -11.02 -30.32 -12.95
N THR A 745 -10.84 -29.14 -13.56
CA THR A 745 -11.73 -27.97 -13.36
C THR A 745 -13.16 -28.25 -13.85
N LEU A 746 -13.33 -29.04 -14.92
CA LEU A 746 -14.65 -29.43 -15.39
C LEU A 746 -15.40 -30.27 -14.34
N GLY A 747 -14.70 -31.09 -13.55
CA GLY A 747 -15.29 -31.80 -12.41
C GLY A 747 -15.80 -30.84 -11.33
N VAL A 748 -14.99 -29.82 -11.00
CA VAL A 748 -15.41 -28.75 -10.06
C VAL A 748 -16.65 -28.00 -10.55
N ILE A 749 -16.73 -27.69 -11.84
CA ILE A 749 -17.90 -27.04 -12.45
C ILE A 749 -19.12 -27.97 -12.43
N ALA A 750 -18.93 -29.27 -12.67
CA ALA A 750 -20.01 -30.24 -12.64
C ALA A 750 -20.63 -30.41 -11.25
N ASP A 751 -19.82 -30.34 -10.19
CA ASP A 751 -20.31 -30.40 -8.80
C ASP A 751 -21.14 -29.18 -8.41
N ARG A 752 -20.78 -27.98 -8.91
CA ARG A 752 -21.45 -26.70 -8.57
C ARG A 752 -21.77 -25.87 -9.82
N PRO A 753 -22.71 -26.31 -10.68
CA PRO A 753 -22.92 -25.71 -11.99
C PRO A 753 -23.52 -24.31 -11.93
N LEU A 754 -24.40 -24.01 -10.97
CA LEU A 754 -25.14 -22.75 -10.95
C LEU A 754 -24.34 -21.60 -10.33
N VAL A 755 -23.81 -21.83 -9.13
CA VAL A 755 -23.21 -20.79 -8.29
C VAL A 755 -21.69 -20.94 -8.19
N GLY A 756 -21.11 -22.07 -8.59
CA GLY A 756 -19.67 -22.31 -8.48
C GLY A 756 -19.20 -22.47 -7.03
N THR A 757 -17.88 -22.42 -6.84
CA THR A 757 -17.25 -22.65 -5.54
C THR A 757 -17.04 -21.38 -4.72
N GLY A 758 -17.44 -20.20 -5.20
CA GLY A 758 -17.02 -18.93 -4.63
C GLY A 758 -15.55 -18.60 -4.95
N PRO A 759 -15.24 -17.35 -5.29
CA PRO A 759 -13.87 -16.86 -5.37
C PRO A 759 -13.04 -17.19 -4.11
N GLY A 760 -11.80 -17.62 -4.29
CA GLY A 760 -10.88 -17.94 -3.19
C GLY A 760 -10.96 -19.37 -2.65
N ASN A 761 -11.94 -20.18 -3.06
CA ASN A 761 -12.18 -21.54 -2.55
C ASN A 761 -11.85 -22.67 -3.54
N PHE A 762 -11.50 -22.32 -4.80
CA PHE A 762 -11.32 -23.28 -5.89
C PHE A 762 -10.38 -24.45 -5.56
N ARG A 763 -9.22 -24.19 -4.92
CA ARG A 763 -8.19 -25.22 -4.68
C ARG A 763 -8.73 -26.46 -3.98
N GLN A 764 -9.50 -26.29 -2.91
CA GLN A 764 -9.93 -27.42 -2.08
C GLN A 764 -10.89 -28.34 -2.86
N HIS A 765 -11.76 -27.76 -3.69
CA HIS A 765 -12.63 -28.54 -4.57
C HIS A 765 -11.87 -29.16 -5.74
N TYR A 766 -10.86 -28.47 -6.27
CA TYR A 766 -10.03 -29.00 -7.35
C TYR A 766 -9.27 -30.26 -6.93
N LEU A 767 -8.78 -30.35 -5.69
CA LEU A 767 -8.02 -31.51 -5.22
C LEU A 767 -8.82 -32.83 -5.26
N ALA A 768 -10.14 -32.77 -5.08
CA ALA A 768 -11.03 -33.93 -5.22
C ALA A 768 -11.12 -34.44 -6.68
N HIS A 769 -10.99 -33.54 -7.66
CA HIS A 769 -11.06 -33.83 -9.10
C HIS A 769 -9.69 -33.87 -9.78
N LYS A 770 -8.62 -33.68 -9.02
CA LYS A 770 -7.26 -33.63 -9.53
C LYS A 770 -6.89 -35.02 -10.08
N LEU A 771 -6.48 -35.06 -11.34
CA LEU A 771 -6.07 -36.28 -12.02
C LEU A 771 -4.90 -36.97 -11.27
N GLU A 772 -4.98 -38.29 -11.12
CA GLU A 772 -4.00 -39.13 -10.39
C GLU A 772 -2.55 -38.92 -10.84
N GLY A 773 -2.34 -38.68 -12.13
CA GLY A 773 -1.01 -38.48 -12.72
C GLY A 773 -0.50 -37.04 -12.68
N SER A 774 -1.27 -36.09 -12.15
CA SER A 774 -0.89 -34.67 -12.14
C SER A 774 -0.15 -34.30 -10.86
N SER A 775 0.93 -33.50 -10.96
CA SER A 775 1.67 -33.05 -9.78
C SER A 775 1.07 -31.85 -9.07
N GLU A 776 0.40 -30.96 -9.81
CA GLU A 776 0.15 -29.60 -9.36
C GLU A 776 -1.10 -29.45 -8.50
N GLU A 777 -1.04 -28.54 -7.53
CA GLU A 777 -2.12 -28.25 -6.58
C GLU A 777 -2.59 -26.81 -6.79
N ILE A 778 -3.17 -26.57 -7.96
CA ILE A 778 -3.47 -25.22 -8.46
C ILE A 778 -4.51 -24.49 -7.62
N THR A 779 -4.32 -23.17 -7.49
CA THR A 779 -5.25 -22.26 -6.79
C THR A 779 -6.30 -21.66 -7.71
N ASP A 780 -6.06 -21.69 -9.01
CA ASP A 780 -6.96 -21.22 -10.06
C ASP A 780 -6.74 -22.04 -11.34
N PRO A 781 -7.73 -22.13 -12.24
CA PRO A 781 -7.68 -22.98 -13.42
C PRO A 781 -6.80 -22.43 -14.55
N HIS A 782 -6.08 -21.32 -14.36
CA HIS A 782 -5.19 -20.72 -15.35
C HIS A 782 -5.88 -20.37 -16.69
N ASN A 783 -7.17 -20.06 -16.65
CA ASN A 783 -7.96 -19.61 -17.78
C ASN A 783 -9.14 -18.81 -17.25
N PHE A 784 -9.25 -17.52 -17.60
CA PHE A 784 -10.25 -16.64 -17.01
C PHE A 784 -11.71 -17.05 -17.25
N LEU A 785 -12.00 -17.78 -18.34
CA LEU A 785 -13.36 -18.29 -18.63
C LEU A 785 -13.71 -19.45 -17.69
N LEU A 786 -12.78 -20.40 -17.55
CA LEU A 786 -12.93 -21.50 -16.61
C LEU A 786 -12.92 -21.00 -15.17
N GLU A 787 -12.13 -19.97 -14.87
CA GLU A 787 -12.09 -19.33 -13.56
C GLU A 787 -13.43 -18.69 -13.23
N ALA A 788 -13.97 -17.82 -14.10
CA ALA A 788 -15.27 -17.19 -13.89
C ALA A 788 -16.41 -18.21 -13.72
N THR A 789 -16.33 -19.35 -14.41
CA THR A 789 -17.33 -20.42 -14.33
C THR A 789 -17.13 -21.30 -13.09
N ALA A 790 -15.90 -21.65 -12.73
CA ALA A 790 -15.62 -22.45 -11.55
C ALA A 790 -15.92 -21.67 -10.26
N THR A 791 -15.67 -20.35 -10.24
CA THR A 791 -15.91 -19.53 -9.06
C THR A 791 -17.34 -19.07 -8.92
N ALA A 792 -18.05 -18.73 -10.01
CA ALA A 792 -19.41 -18.18 -9.96
C ALA A 792 -20.46 -18.96 -10.76
N GLY A 793 -20.13 -20.17 -11.20
CA GLY A 793 -20.99 -21.05 -11.98
C GLY A 793 -21.33 -20.50 -13.37
N LEU A 794 -22.36 -21.09 -13.98
CA LEU A 794 -22.92 -20.66 -15.26
C LEU A 794 -23.47 -19.23 -15.20
N ILE A 795 -23.89 -18.75 -14.02
CA ILE A 795 -24.31 -17.36 -13.81
C ILE A 795 -23.12 -16.41 -14.01
N GLY A 796 -21.94 -16.77 -13.48
CA GLY A 796 -20.69 -16.05 -13.69
C GLY A 796 -20.28 -15.99 -15.16
N LEU A 797 -20.36 -17.12 -15.87
CA LEU A 797 -20.06 -17.19 -17.30
C LEU A 797 -21.01 -16.31 -18.13
N ALA A 798 -22.32 -16.39 -17.84
CA ALA A 798 -23.33 -15.56 -18.50
C ALA A 798 -23.06 -14.06 -18.27
N GLY A 799 -22.73 -13.67 -17.03
CA GLY A 799 -22.36 -12.30 -16.68
C GLY A 799 -21.13 -11.80 -17.44
N LEU A 800 -20.10 -12.65 -17.58
CA LEU A 800 -18.89 -12.34 -18.34
C LEU A 800 -19.15 -12.21 -19.85
N VAL A 801 -19.91 -13.12 -20.44
CA VAL A 801 -20.30 -13.05 -21.87
C VAL A 801 -21.14 -11.80 -22.13
N ALA A 802 -22.10 -11.49 -21.25
CA ALA A 802 -22.90 -10.26 -21.34
C ALA A 802 -22.04 -9.00 -21.21
N CYS A 803 -21.06 -8.99 -20.30
CA CYS A 803 -20.11 -7.89 -20.15
C CYS A 803 -19.32 -7.64 -21.43
N ILE A 804 -18.71 -8.69 -22.01
CA ILE A 804 -17.98 -8.60 -23.28
C ILE A 804 -18.91 -8.12 -24.40
N GLY A 805 -20.11 -8.71 -24.52
CA GLY A 805 -21.10 -8.32 -25.52
C GLY A 805 -21.51 -6.86 -25.44
N LEU A 806 -21.80 -6.34 -24.24
CA LEU A 806 -22.17 -4.94 -24.02
C LEU A 806 -21.03 -3.97 -24.32
N ILE A 807 -19.79 -4.34 -23.96
CA ILE A 807 -18.59 -3.54 -24.25
C ILE A 807 -18.34 -3.47 -25.76
N LEU A 808 -18.51 -4.57 -26.50
CA LEU A 808 -18.30 -4.63 -27.95
C LEU A 808 -19.42 -3.93 -28.74
N THR A 809 -20.68 -4.12 -28.35
CA THR A 809 -21.87 -3.67 -29.11
C THR A 809 -22.32 -2.24 -28.81
N GLY A 810 -21.80 -1.58 -27.78
CA GLY A 810 -22.14 -0.18 -27.51
C GLY A 810 -21.82 0.69 -28.74
N GLY A 811 -22.83 1.41 -29.26
CA GLY A 811 -22.81 1.99 -30.60
C GLY A 811 -21.65 2.95 -30.91
N ARG A 812 -21.41 3.17 -32.22
CA ARG A 812 -20.50 4.23 -32.73
C ARG A 812 -20.83 5.54 -32.01
N GLN A 813 -19.83 6.14 -31.35
CA GLN A 813 -19.97 7.52 -30.89
C GLN A 813 -20.43 8.36 -32.10
N ARG A 814 -21.59 9.01 -31.99
CA ARG A 814 -21.97 10.05 -32.97
C ARG A 814 -20.78 10.99 -33.04
N LYS A 815 -20.23 11.19 -34.25
CA LYS A 815 -19.29 12.28 -34.52
C LYS A 815 -20.01 13.55 -34.07
N THR A 816 -19.69 14.06 -32.89
CA THR A 816 -20.10 15.40 -32.51
C THR A 816 -19.47 16.31 -33.54
N ALA A 817 -20.29 17.07 -34.27
CA ALA A 817 -19.80 18.05 -35.23
C ALA A 817 -18.73 18.92 -34.55
N PRO A 818 -17.63 19.26 -35.25
CA PRO A 818 -16.66 20.20 -34.70
C PRO A 818 -17.43 21.47 -34.34
N SER A 819 -17.38 21.88 -33.07
CA SER A 819 -17.88 23.19 -32.68
C SER A 819 -17.18 24.24 -33.54
N ALA A 820 -17.95 24.99 -34.34
CA ALA A 820 -17.43 26.00 -35.25
C ALA A 820 -16.70 27.16 -34.55
N ASN A 821 -16.70 27.20 -33.21
CA ASN A 821 -15.96 28.16 -32.40
C ASN A 821 -14.63 27.62 -31.84
N ALA A 822 -14.15 26.46 -32.31
CA ALA A 822 -12.82 25.93 -31.96
C ALA A 822 -11.66 26.54 -32.76
N GLY A 823 -11.89 27.68 -33.44
CA GLY A 823 -10.85 28.50 -34.03
C GLY A 823 -10.27 29.45 -32.98
N GLY A 824 -9.17 29.07 -32.35
CA GLY A 824 -8.36 30.00 -31.55
C GLY A 824 -8.64 30.01 -30.05
N GLN A 825 -8.38 28.89 -29.37
CA GLN A 825 -7.92 28.86 -27.97
C GLN A 825 -7.43 27.44 -27.65
N GLY A 826 -6.25 27.11 -28.16
CA GLY A 826 -5.48 25.93 -27.75
C GLY A 826 -4.88 26.12 -26.37
N GLY A 827 -5.73 26.32 -25.35
CA GLY A 827 -5.32 26.15 -23.96
C GLY A 827 -4.95 24.68 -23.79
N ARG A 828 -3.64 24.38 -23.79
CA ARG A 828 -3.13 23.05 -23.46
C ARG A 828 -3.62 22.73 -22.04
N ASP A 829 -4.64 21.87 -21.90
CA ASP A 829 -5.04 21.32 -20.61
C ASP A 829 -3.83 20.60 -20.02
N ALA A 830 -3.04 21.31 -19.20
CA ALA A 830 -1.87 20.76 -18.56
C ALA A 830 -2.32 19.66 -17.58
N PRO A 831 -1.68 18.49 -17.56
CA PRO A 831 -2.06 17.43 -16.64
C PRO A 831 -1.93 17.93 -15.21
N SER A 832 -2.93 17.60 -14.39
CA SER A 832 -2.99 18.09 -13.02
C SER A 832 -1.80 17.56 -12.20
N GLY A 833 -1.03 18.45 -11.58
CA GLY A 833 0.09 18.08 -10.70
C GLY A 833 -0.32 17.12 -9.57
N ILE A 834 -1.61 17.12 -9.22
CA ILE A 834 -2.23 16.22 -8.24
C ILE A 834 -2.09 14.74 -8.63
N ILE A 835 -2.12 14.39 -9.92
CA ILE A 835 -1.94 12.99 -10.36
C ILE A 835 -0.50 12.53 -10.13
N ALA A 836 0.48 13.40 -10.36
CA ALA A 836 1.89 13.11 -10.07
C ALA A 836 2.11 12.89 -8.57
N LEU A 837 1.56 13.80 -7.74
CA LEU A 837 1.61 13.69 -6.28
C LEU A 837 0.92 12.40 -5.80
N GLY A 838 -0.18 12.02 -6.43
CA GLY A 838 -0.86 10.75 -6.18
C GLY A 838 0.00 9.53 -6.49
N GLY A 839 0.79 9.57 -7.56
CA GLY A 839 1.75 8.51 -7.89
C GLY A 839 2.81 8.32 -6.80
N VAL A 840 3.39 9.42 -6.32
CA VAL A 840 4.36 9.40 -5.19
C VAL A 840 3.69 8.93 -3.90
N PHE A 841 2.47 9.40 -3.63
CA PHE A 841 1.68 8.97 -2.47
C PHE A 841 1.42 7.46 -2.48
N GLY A 842 1.24 6.84 -3.64
CA GLY A 842 1.11 5.38 -3.76
C GLY A 842 2.34 4.60 -3.29
N PHE A 843 3.55 5.13 -3.48
CA PHE A 843 4.76 4.51 -2.92
C PHE A 843 4.81 4.63 -1.39
N VAL A 844 4.44 5.78 -0.85
CA VAL A 844 4.35 6.00 0.60
C VAL A 844 3.34 5.03 1.22
N LEU A 845 2.17 4.89 0.59
CA LEU A 845 1.15 3.93 1.03
C LEU A 845 1.63 2.48 0.94
N ALA A 846 2.35 2.09 -0.11
CA ALA A 846 2.89 0.73 -0.26
C ALA A 846 3.95 0.39 0.80
N MET A 847 4.68 1.38 1.30
CA MET A 847 5.69 1.20 2.35
C MET A 847 5.08 1.14 3.76
N ALA A 848 3.84 1.63 3.92
CA ALA A 848 3.22 1.77 5.24
C ALA A 848 2.99 0.44 5.97
N PRO A 849 2.50 -0.66 5.36
CA PRO A 849 2.26 -1.90 6.10
C PRO A 849 3.54 -2.53 6.67
N GLY A 850 4.61 -2.65 5.88
CA GLY A 850 5.90 -3.18 6.38
C GLY A 850 6.45 -2.33 7.53
N TRP A 851 6.32 -1.01 7.39
CA TRP A 851 6.76 -0.08 8.43
C TRP A 851 5.92 -0.16 9.71
N LEU A 852 4.59 -0.26 9.59
CA LEU A 852 3.64 -0.26 10.70
C LEU A 852 3.55 -1.62 11.42
N LEU A 853 3.68 -2.72 10.68
CA LEU A 853 3.37 -4.07 11.18
C LEU A 853 4.62 -4.93 11.36
N GLU A 854 5.60 -4.80 10.46
CA GLU A 854 6.80 -5.65 10.45
C GLU A 854 8.01 -4.96 11.10
N GLY A 855 7.88 -3.68 11.49
CA GLY A 855 8.92 -2.93 12.18
C GLY A 855 10.17 -2.73 11.32
N GLY A 856 9.99 -2.59 10.00
CA GLY A 856 11.08 -2.40 9.05
C GLY A 856 10.57 -1.89 7.71
N LEU A 857 11.44 -1.21 6.95
CA LEU A 857 11.07 -0.69 5.64
C LEU A 857 11.63 -1.54 4.52
N ASP A 858 10.75 -1.90 3.58
CA ASP A 858 11.16 -2.61 2.38
C ASP A 858 12.00 -1.68 1.49
N THR A 859 13.32 -1.81 1.62
CA THR A 859 14.29 -1.03 0.85
C THR A 859 14.10 -1.18 -0.65
N ARG A 860 13.52 -2.29 -1.13
CA ARG A 860 13.19 -2.50 -2.55
C ARG A 860 12.20 -1.46 -3.04
N LEU A 861 11.16 -1.14 -2.26
CA LEU A 861 10.16 -0.13 -2.60
C LEU A 861 10.78 1.28 -2.71
N ALA A 862 11.76 1.61 -1.87
CA ALA A 862 12.47 2.88 -1.95
C ALA A 862 13.27 3.03 -3.26
N PHE A 863 13.95 1.96 -3.71
CA PHE A 863 14.64 1.95 -5.00
C PHE A 863 13.66 2.07 -6.18
N VAL A 864 12.52 1.37 -6.12
CA VAL A 864 11.48 1.48 -7.16
C VAL A 864 10.90 2.89 -7.18
N ALA A 865 10.71 3.55 -6.02
CA ALA A 865 10.23 4.93 -5.94
C ALA A 865 11.20 5.93 -6.59
N ALA A 866 12.51 5.76 -6.38
CA ALA A 866 13.52 6.59 -7.02
C ALA A 866 13.50 6.42 -8.55
N GLY A 867 13.42 5.18 -9.04
CA GLY A 867 13.23 4.87 -10.45
C GLY A 867 11.96 5.53 -11.00
N PHE A 868 10.85 5.46 -10.26
CA PHE A 868 9.57 6.04 -10.66
C PHE A 868 9.66 7.54 -10.87
N ILE A 869 10.29 8.29 -9.95
CA ILE A 869 10.43 9.75 -10.06
C ILE A 869 11.23 10.12 -11.32
N VAL A 870 12.32 9.40 -11.60
CA VAL A 870 13.13 9.59 -12.81
C VAL A 870 12.28 9.30 -14.05
N PHE A 871 11.57 8.16 -14.08
CA PHE A 871 10.76 7.76 -15.25
C PHE A 871 9.52 8.60 -15.49
N TRP A 872 8.84 9.01 -14.45
CA TRP A 872 7.69 9.89 -14.54
C TRP A 872 8.04 11.27 -15.14
N THR A 873 9.16 11.86 -14.69
CA THR A 873 9.60 13.20 -15.13
C THR A 873 10.10 13.20 -16.58
N GLY A 874 10.71 12.10 -17.04
CA GLY A 874 11.19 11.97 -18.42
C GLY A 874 10.12 11.59 -19.46
N LEU A 875 8.94 11.10 -19.05
CA LEU A 875 7.86 10.74 -19.97
C LEU A 875 7.14 11.97 -20.54
N PRO A 876 6.81 12.00 -21.86
CA PRO A 876 6.18 13.15 -22.49
C PRO A 876 4.86 13.56 -21.83
N VAL A 877 4.68 14.86 -21.60
CA VAL A 877 3.50 15.44 -20.94
C VAL A 877 2.33 15.63 -21.92
N ALA A 878 2.63 15.79 -23.21
CA ALA A 878 1.64 16.12 -24.22
C ALA A 878 0.64 14.99 -24.47
N CYS A 879 -0.65 15.34 -24.41
CA CYS A 879 -1.74 14.39 -24.64
C CYS A 879 -1.73 13.91 -26.11
N PRO A 880 -1.72 12.58 -26.35
CA PRO A 880 -1.79 12.03 -27.69
C PRO A 880 -3.18 12.23 -28.32
N ASP A 881 -3.25 12.11 -29.65
CA ASP A 881 -4.51 12.10 -30.38
C ASP A 881 -5.46 11.00 -29.81
N PRO A 882 -6.74 11.32 -29.53
CA PRO A 882 -7.69 10.37 -28.95
C PRO A 882 -7.86 9.08 -29.77
N THR A 883 -7.71 9.12 -31.10
CA THR A 883 -7.82 7.94 -31.96
C THR A 883 -6.61 7.01 -31.82
N ILE A 884 -5.41 7.57 -31.70
CA ILE A 884 -4.17 6.83 -31.44
C ILE A 884 -4.25 6.20 -30.05
N GLN A 885 -4.67 6.98 -29.06
CA GLN A 885 -4.85 6.53 -27.70
C GLN A 885 -5.83 5.36 -27.62
N ARG A 886 -7.03 5.46 -28.22
CA ARG A 886 -8.01 4.37 -28.22
C ARG A 886 -7.50 3.08 -28.87
N ARG A 887 -6.75 3.18 -29.97
CA ARG A 887 -6.15 2.01 -30.63
C ARG A 887 -5.09 1.35 -29.74
N ALA A 888 -4.22 2.14 -29.13
CA ALA A 888 -3.22 1.65 -28.19
C ALA A 888 -3.88 0.97 -26.97
N THR A 889 -4.94 1.56 -26.43
CA THR A 889 -5.69 0.97 -25.31
C THR A 889 -6.35 -0.35 -25.69
N LEU A 890 -6.98 -0.44 -26.87
CA LEU A 890 -7.60 -1.68 -27.33
C LEU A 890 -6.55 -2.78 -27.56
N ALA A 891 -5.42 -2.45 -28.16
CA ALA A 891 -4.31 -3.40 -28.36
C ALA A 891 -3.77 -3.93 -27.02
N ALA A 892 -3.59 -3.05 -26.04
CA ALA A 892 -3.17 -3.44 -24.68
C ALA A 892 -4.20 -4.31 -23.96
N LEU A 893 -5.50 -3.98 -24.10
CA LEU A 893 -6.59 -4.77 -23.52
C LEU A 893 -6.63 -6.18 -24.12
N VAL A 894 -6.50 -6.30 -25.45
CA VAL A 894 -6.43 -7.60 -26.13
C VAL A 894 -5.19 -8.38 -25.69
N ALA A 895 -4.03 -7.73 -25.57
CA ALA A 895 -2.82 -8.39 -25.09
C ALA A 895 -3.02 -8.98 -23.69
N LEU A 896 -3.63 -8.23 -22.78
CA LEU A 896 -3.93 -8.69 -21.43
C LEU A 896 -4.95 -9.84 -21.44
N LEU A 897 -6.06 -9.72 -22.16
CA LEU A 897 -7.10 -10.76 -22.21
C LEU A 897 -6.59 -12.08 -22.80
N VAL A 898 -5.76 -12.02 -23.84
CA VAL A 898 -5.12 -13.20 -24.45
C VAL A 898 -4.14 -13.85 -23.46
N HIS A 899 -3.39 -13.06 -22.70
CA HIS A 899 -2.55 -13.60 -21.62
C HIS A 899 -3.38 -14.34 -20.55
N LEU A 900 -4.49 -13.74 -20.11
CA LEU A 900 -5.39 -14.31 -19.09
C LEU A 900 -6.10 -15.60 -19.53
N LEU A 901 -6.24 -15.85 -20.84
CA LEU A 901 -6.77 -17.14 -21.35
C LEU A 901 -5.86 -18.33 -21.02
N GLY A 902 -4.55 -18.10 -20.88
CA GLY A 902 -3.58 -19.16 -20.58
C GLY A 902 -2.90 -19.05 -19.22
N ALA A 903 -2.87 -17.87 -18.61
CA ALA A 903 -2.25 -17.65 -17.30
C ALA A 903 -3.26 -17.64 -16.14
N GLY A 904 -4.55 -17.46 -16.44
CA GLY A 904 -5.55 -17.13 -15.42
C GLY A 904 -5.26 -15.79 -14.76
N GLY A 905 -5.88 -15.55 -13.59
CA GLY A 905 -5.69 -14.32 -12.83
C GLY A 905 -6.86 -13.34 -12.94
N PHE A 906 -8.04 -13.84 -13.29
CA PHE A 906 -9.28 -13.06 -13.30
C PHE A 906 -9.63 -12.52 -11.91
N SER A 907 -9.44 -13.36 -10.89
CA SER A 907 -9.66 -13.02 -9.49
C SER A 907 -8.53 -12.17 -8.87
N ARG A 908 -7.45 -11.89 -9.62
CA ARG A 908 -6.32 -11.09 -9.11
C ARG A 908 -6.61 -9.59 -9.27
N PRO A 909 -6.79 -8.82 -8.17
CA PRO A 909 -7.25 -7.44 -8.23
C PRO A 909 -6.34 -6.51 -9.04
N ALA A 910 -5.01 -6.72 -9.01
CA ALA A 910 -4.06 -5.89 -9.75
C ALA A 910 -4.23 -5.98 -11.27
N LEU A 911 -4.45 -7.19 -11.80
CA LEU A 911 -4.66 -7.43 -13.24
C LEU A 911 -6.07 -7.00 -13.66
N MET A 912 -7.08 -7.31 -12.84
CA MET A 912 -8.46 -6.86 -13.09
C MET A 912 -8.56 -5.32 -13.10
N GLN A 913 -7.90 -4.65 -12.15
CA GLN A 913 -7.81 -3.18 -12.11
C GLN A 913 -7.17 -2.61 -13.39
N LEU A 914 -6.11 -3.22 -13.91
CA LEU A 914 -5.51 -2.82 -15.19
C LEU A 914 -6.50 -3.01 -16.36
N ALA A 915 -7.17 -4.17 -16.44
CA ALA A 915 -8.17 -4.43 -17.48
C ALA A 915 -9.27 -3.37 -17.48
N LEU A 916 -9.80 -3.05 -16.30
CA LEU A 916 -10.83 -2.02 -16.09
C LEU A 916 -10.33 -0.62 -16.48
N LEU A 917 -9.08 -0.26 -16.15
CA LEU A 917 -8.47 1.00 -16.57
C LEU A 917 -8.30 1.09 -18.09
N LEU A 918 -7.99 -0.01 -18.77
CA LEU A 918 -7.91 -0.06 -20.23
C LEU A 918 -9.32 0.05 -20.85
N VAL A 919 -10.37 -0.53 -20.23
CA VAL A 919 -11.75 -0.30 -20.67
C VAL A 919 -12.12 1.19 -20.61
N ILE A 920 -11.73 1.89 -19.53
CA ILE A 920 -11.97 3.34 -19.39
C ILE A 920 -11.28 4.13 -20.51
N GLY A 921 -10.02 3.82 -20.84
CA GLY A 921 -9.30 4.55 -21.90
C GLY A 921 -9.79 4.26 -23.31
N TRP A 922 -10.33 3.07 -23.54
CA TRP A 922 -10.90 2.73 -24.84
C TRP A 922 -12.26 3.40 -25.05
N ARG A 923 -13.10 3.43 -24.01
CA ARG A 923 -14.44 4.04 -24.01
C ARG A 923 -14.64 4.99 -22.82
N PRO A 924 -14.07 6.20 -22.89
CA PRO A 924 -14.16 7.17 -21.80
C PRO A 924 -15.61 7.61 -21.57
N TRP A 925 -15.90 8.10 -20.37
CA TRP A 925 -17.22 8.60 -19.98
C TRP A 925 -17.67 9.73 -20.93
N PRO A 926 -18.95 9.77 -21.36
CA PRO A 926 -19.44 10.86 -22.21
C PRO A 926 -19.23 12.23 -21.55
N ASN A 927 -18.79 13.21 -22.33
CA ASN A 927 -18.51 14.56 -21.83
C ASN A 927 -19.74 15.14 -21.11
N ARG A 928 -19.54 15.86 -20.00
CA ARG A 928 -20.59 16.44 -19.15
C ARG A 928 -21.54 17.30 -19.99
N ALA A 929 -22.66 16.75 -20.46
CA ALA A 929 -23.82 17.58 -20.72
C ALA A 929 -24.27 18.09 -19.35
N HIS A 930 -24.28 19.41 -19.15
CA HIS A 930 -24.92 20.04 -18.00
C HIS A 930 -26.39 19.63 -18.01
N VAL A 931 -26.73 18.57 -17.27
CA VAL A 931 -28.11 18.17 -17.06
C VAL A 931 -28.53 18.76 -15.71
N SER A 932 -29.26 19.87 -15.79
CA SER A 932 -30.05 20.42 -14.70
C SER A 932 -31.20 19.46 -14.39
N ASN A 933 -30.98 18.47 -13.54
CA ASN A 933 -32.10 17.77 -12.90
C ASN A 933 -31.73 17.40 -11.47
N THR A 934 -32.60 17.81 -10.56
CA THR A 934 -32.51 17.60 -9.12
C THR A 934 -32.91 16.17 -8.77
N ALA A 935 -32.08 15.47 -7.98
CA ALA A 935 -32.48 14.20 -7.37
C ALA A 935 -33.32 14.45 -6.09
N PRO A 936 -34.39 13.68 -5.83
CA PRO A 936 -35.22 13.82 -4.62
C PRO A 936 -34.43 13.47 -3.34
N GLY A 937 -34.84 14.06 -2.20
CA GLY A 937 -34.22 13.90 -0.87
C GLY A 937 -33.94 12.45 -0.39
N PRO A 938 -34.89 11.49 -0.50
CA PRO A 938 -34.68 10.12 -0.01
C PRO A 938 -33.57 9.35 -0.74
N ALA A 939 -33.36 9.61 -2.04
CA ALA A 939 -32.25 9.01 -2.78
C ALA A 939 -30.86 9.46 -2.26
N ARG A 940 -30.78 10.63 -1.60
CA ARG A 940 -29.54 11.16 -1.02
C ARG A 940 -29.15 10.43 0.25
N LEU A 941 -30.12 10.19 1.13
CA LEU A 941 -29.94 9.42 2.36
C LEU A 941 -29.61 7.95 2.05
N ALA A 942 -30.20 7.39 0.99
CA ALA A 942 -29.86 6.04 0.54
C ALA A 942 -28.40 5.92 0.09
N VAL A 943 -27.88 6.85 -0.73
CA VAL A 943 -26.48 6.80 -1.20
C VAL A 943 -25.48 6.96 -0.05
N VAL A 944 -25.73 7.89 0.87
CA VAL A 944 -24.87 8.11 2.04
C VAL A 944 -24.97 6.92 3.02
N GLY A 945 -26.19 6.44 3.27
CA GLY A 945 -26.44 5.27 4.10
C GLY A 945 -25.77 4.01 3.56
N CYS A 946 -25.84 3.77 2.24
CA CYS A 946 -25.11 2.68 1.60
C CYS A 946 -23.59 2.86 1.69
N GLY A 947 -23.06 4.08 1.49
CA GLY A 947 -21.62 4.35 1.61
C GLY A 947 -21.08 4.13 3.03
N VAL A 948 -21.79 4.60 4.05
CA VAL A 948 -21.46 4.38 5.47
C VAL A 948 -21.62 2.90 5.84
N GLY A 949 -22.71 2.27 5.42
CA GLY A 949 -22.96 0.84 5.66
C GLY A 949 -21.88 -0.05 5.05
N LEU A 950 -21.48 0.20 3.80
CA LEU A 950 -20.40 -0.56 3.14
C LEU A 950 -19.04 -0.33 3.80
N LEU A 951 -18.77 0.89 4.28
CA LEU A 951 -17.54 1.17 5.04
C LEU A 951 -17.53 0.43 6.38
N LEU A 952 -18.64 0.45 7.13
CA LEU A 952 -18.75 -0.28 8.40
C LEU A 952 -18.59 -1.78 8.19
N VAL A 953 -19.26 -2.36 7.18
CA VAL A 953 -19.09 -3.77 6.82
C VAL A 953 -17.65 -4.10 6.46
N ALA A 954 -16.97 -3.25 5.70
CA ALA A 954 -15.57 -3.46 5.38
C ALA A 954 -14.64 -3.32 6.59
N LEU A 955 -14.88 -2.36 7.49
CA LEU A 955 -14.11 -2.23 8.73
C LEU A 955 -14.31 -3.47 9.63
N LEU A 956 -15.53 -3.99 9.72
CA LEU A 956 -15.84 -5.24 10.41
C LEU A 956 -15.17 -6.45 9.74
N ALA A 957 -14.96 -6.43 8.43
CA ALA A 957 -14.21 -7.48 7.72
C ALA A 957 -12.69 -7.34 7.89
N VAL A 958 -12.18 -6.11 7.99
CA VAL A 958 -10.75 -5.78 8.05
C VAL A 958 -10.16 -5.99 9.45
N ASN A 959 -10.85 -5.51 10.49
CA ASN A 959 -10.32 -5.48 11.85
C ASN A 959 -9.96 -6.89 12.40
N PRO A 960 -10.82 -7.92 12.24
CA PRO A 960 -10.50 -9.27 12.68
C PRO A 960 -9.24 -9.82 12.01
N VAL A 961 -9.02 -9.54 10.71
CA VAL A 961 -7.83 -10.02 9.98
C VAL A 961 -6.55 -9.44 10.56
N PHE A 962 -6.53 -8.15 10.87
CA PHE A 962 -5.36 -7.50 11.45
C PHE A 962 -5.06 -7.99 12.85
N GLU A 963 -6.06 -8.03 13.73
CA GLU A 963 -5.88 -8.50 15.11
C GLU A 963 -5.45 -9.98 15.14
N ASN A 964 -6.08 -10.83 14.32
CA ASN A 964 -5.70 -12.22 14.16
C ASN A 964 -4.25 -12.38 13.65
N SER A 965 -3.86 -11.61 12.63
CA SER A 965 -2.50 -11.66 12.08
C SER A 965 -1.44 -11.32 13.12
N VAL A 966 -1.69 -10.29 13.94
CA VAL A 966 -0.78 -9.90 15.04
C VAL A 966 -0.71 -11.01 16.09
N ALA A 967 -1.85 -11.58 16.51
CA ALA A 967 -1.88 -12.64 17.51
C ALA A 967 -1.17 -13.93 17.02
N VAL A 968 -1.35 -14.31 15.75
CA VAL A 968 -0.64 -15.44 15.13
C VAL A 968 0.85 -15.18 15.04
N GLN A 969 1.28 -13.98 14.65
CA GLN A 969 2.70 -13.61 14.60
C GLN A 969 3.34 -13.64 16.00
N GLN A 970 2.65 -13.13 17.02
CA GLN A 970 3.10 -13.23 18.41
C GLN A 970 3.20 -14.69 18.87
N ALA A 971 2.27 -15.55 18.45
CA ALA A 971 2.33 -16.98 18.76
C ALA A 971 3.54 -17.66 18.10
N ASP A 972 3.81 -17.35 16.83
CA ASP A 972 4.98 -17.86 16.11
C ASP A 972 6.28 -17.38 16.79
N ASN A 973 6.36 -16.11 17.21
CA ASN A 973 7.50 -15.58 17.96
C ASN A 973 7.67 -16.26 19.32
N ALA A 974 6.57 -16.50 20.05
CA ALA A 974 6.62 -17.21 21.32
C ALA A 974 7.11 -18.66 21.15
N LEU A 975 6.75 -19.31 20.04
CA LEU A 975 7.17 -20.67 19.74
C LEU A 975 8.64 -20.73 19.27
N LEU A 976 9.01 -19.92 18.28
CA LEU A 976 10.29 -19.99 17.58
C LEU A 976 11.43 -19.31 18.35
N LEU A 977 11.21 -18.10 18.88
CA LEU A 977 12.25 -17.32 19.57
C LEU A 977 12.35 -17.68 21.04
N ARG A 978 11.20 -17.81 21.72
CA ARG A 978 11.15 -17.96 23.18
C ARG A 978 11.02 -19.43 23.62
N GLY A 979 10.64 -20.34 22.72
CA GLY A 979 10.41 -21.74 23.05
C GLY A 979 9.29 -21.94 24.08
N ARG A 980 8.27 -21.08 24.09
CA ARG A 980 7.16 -21.06 25.07
C ARG A 980 5.85 -21.53 24.43
N PRO A 981 5.64 -22.85 24.27
CA PRO A 981 4.48 -23.36 23.54
C PRO A 981 3.15 -23.11 24.28
N GLY A 982 3.14 -22.95 25.60
CA GLY A 982 1.93 -22.57 26.35
C GLY A 982 1.51 -21.11 26.14
N GLU A 983 2.47 -20.21 25.91
CA GLU A 983 2.20 -18.82 25.51
C GLU A 983 1.66 -18.80 24.07
N ALA A 984 2.30 -19.53 23.15
CA ALA A 984 1.84 -19.67 21.77
C ALA A 984 0.41 -20.25 21.68
N ALA A 985 0.09 -21.29 22.45
CA ALA A 985 -1.25 -21.87 22.46
C ALA A 985 -2.34 -20.89 22.95
N ARG A 986 -2.05 -20.08 23.97
CA ARG A 986 -2.96 -19.03 24.45
C ARG A 986 -3.20 -17.94 23.40
N LEU A 987 -2.13 -17.52 22.73
CA LEU A 987 -2.20 -16.53 21.66
C LEU A 987 -2.98 -17.05 20.44
N LEU A 988 -2.78 -18.31 20.04
CA LEU A 988 -3.55 -18.95 18.97
C LEU A 988 -5.03 -19.11 19.32
N HIS A 989 -5.34 -19.42 20.58
CA HIS A 989 -6.73 -19.47 21.05
C HIS A 989 -7.39 -18.08 21.04
N HIS A 990 -6.66 -17.04 21.45
CA HIS A 990 -7.14 -15.65 21.34
C HIS A 990 -7.36 -15.25 19.87
N ALA A 991 -6.42 -15.57 18.98
CA ALA A 991 -6.54 -15.34 17.55
C ALA A 991 -7.79 -16.00 16.95
N GLN A 992 -8.09 -17.24 17.37
CA GLN A 992 -9.31 -17.95 17.01
C GLN A 992 -10.60 -17.24 17.47
N GLN A 993 -10.61 -16.59 18.64
CA GLN A 993 -11.78 -15.88 19.16
C GLN A 993 -12.01 -14.56 18.43
N VAL A 994 -10.91 -13.91 18.02
CA VAL A 994 -10.92 -12.63 17.30
C VAL A 994 -11.46 -12.80 15.87
N ASP A 995 -11.01 -13.82 15.13
CA ASP A 995 -11.50 -14.13 13.79
C ASP A 995 -12.05 -15.56 13.72
N GLN A 996 -13.35 -15.68 13.95
CA GLN A 996 -14.08 -16.96 13.95
C GLN A 996 -14.22 -17.57 12.55
N LEU A 997 -13.94 -16.82 11.49
CA LEU A 997 -14.03 -17.32 10.12
C LEU A 997 -12.71 -17.94 9.67
N ASP A 998 -11.56 -17.56 10.27
CA ASP A 998 -10.26 -18.04 9.85
C ASP A 998 -9.95 -19.45 10.41
N PRO A 999 -9.71 -20.46 9.54
CA PRO A 999 -9.27 -21.78 9.99
C PRO A 999 -7.79 -21.82 10.42
N ALA A 1000 -6.96 -20.83 10.06
CA ALA A 1000 -5.50 -20.91 10.26
C ALA A 1000 -5.06 -20.96 11.74
N PRO A 1001 -5.62 -20.15 12.68
CA PRO A 1001 -5.23 -20.21 14.09
C PRO A 1001 -5.56 -21.56 14.72
N SER A 1002 -6.77 -22.09 14.46
CA SER A 1002 -7.18 -23.40 14.98
C SER A 1002 -6.36 -24.54 14.39
N ARG A 1003 -5.93 -24.43 13.13
CA ARG A 1003 -5.04 -25.41 12.50
C ARG A 1003 -3.66 -25.41 13.15
N LYS A 1004 -3.06 -24.24 13.34
CA LYS A 1004 -1.78 -24.09 14.04
C LYS A 1004 -1.88 -24.61 15.48
N LEU A 1005 -2.98 -24.32 16.16
CA LEU A 1005 -3.25 -24.82 17.50
C LEU A 1005 -3.35 -26.36 17.50
N ALA A 1006 -4.09 -26.94 16.55
CA ALA A 1006 -4.21 -28.38 16.39
C ALA A 1006 -2.83 -29.03 16.18
N GLN A 1007 -2.00 -28.50 15.27
CA GLN A 1007 -0.66 -29.01 15.00
C GLN A 1007 0.24 -28.94 16.24
N LEU A 1008 0.25 -27.80 16.94
CA LEU A 1008 0.99 -27.63 18.19
C LEU A 1008 0.57 -28.65 19.25
N ARG A 1009 -0.73 -28.89 19.41
CA ARG A 1009 -1.25 -29.85 20.40
C ARG A 1009 -1.03 -31.30 19.99
N ILE A 1010 -1.14 -31.63 18.70
CA ILE A 1010 -0.80 -32.96 18.16
C ILE A 1010 0.68 -33.26 18.45
N GLU A 1011 1.58 -32.31 18.21
CA GLU A 1011 3.01 -32.46 18.51
C GLU A 1011 3.27 -32.67 20.01
N GLN A 1012 2.64 -31.89 20.87
CA GLN A 1012 2.73 -32.06 22.33
C GLN A 1012 2.18 -33.41 22.79
N ALA A 1013 1.06 -33.87 22.21
CA ALA A 1013 0.45 -35.16 22.48
C ALA A 1013 1.35 -36.35 22.08
N GLY A 1014 2.37 -36.14 21.25
CA GLY A 1014 3.35 -37.16 20.91
C GLY A 1014 4.47 -37.36 21.92
N ARG A 1015 4.51 -36.57 23.00
CA ARG A 1015 5.51 -36.70 24.06
C ARG A 1015 5.00 -37.67 25.12
N ASP A 1016 5.90 -38.48 25.66
CA ASP A 1016 5.54 -39.51 26.67
C ASP A 1016 4.89 -38.93 27.94
N THR A 1017 5.10 -37.63 28.20
CA THR A 1017 4.57 -36.90 29.36
C THR A 1017 3.24 -36.18 29.11
N ALA A 1018 2.58 -36.39 27.97
CA ALA A 1018 1.34 -35.67 27.63
C ALA A 1018 0.15 -36.13 28.49
N SER A 1019 -0.63 -35.17 29.01
CA SER A 1019 -1.88 -35.45 29.72
C SER A 1019 -3.04 -35.68 28.74
N GLU A 1020 -4.10 -36.36 29.21
CA GLU A 1020 -5.31 -36.63 28.42
C GLU A 1020 -5.94 -35.35 27.85
N GLU A 1021 -5.91 -34.26 28.63
CA GLU A 1021 -6.43 -32.97 28.23
C GLU A 1021 -5.74 -32.40 26.96
N VAL A 1022 -4.46 -32.71 26.74
CA VAL A 1022 -3.73 -32.27 25.54
C VAL A 1022 -4.26 -32.96 24.28
N PHE A 1023 -4.64 -34.24 24.37
CA PHE A 1023 -5.26 -34.97 23.27
C PHE A 1023 -6.64 -34.38 22.93
N ASP A 1024 -7.46 -34.12 23.94
CA ASP A 1024 -8.78 -33.53 23.72
C ASP A 1024 -8.69 -32.12 23.15
N GLN A 1025 -7.73 -31.31 23.60
CA GLN A 1025 -7.45 -30.00 23.02
C GLN A 1025 -7.02 -30.10 21.55
N ALA A 1026 -6.24 -31.11 21.19
CA ALA A 1026 -5.86 -31.37 19.79
C ALA A 1026 -7.07 -31.71 18.92
N ILE A 1027 -7.93 -32.64 19.38
CA ILE A 1027 -9.14 -33.07 18.67
C ILE A 1027 -10.12 -31.89 18.52
N ARG A 1028 -10.34 -31.12 19.60
CA ARG A 1028 -11.21 -29.91 19.55
C ARG A 1028 -10.70 -28.88 18.54
N ALA A 1029 -9.41 -28.56 18.57
CA ALA A 1029 -8.82 -27.59 17.64
C ALA A 1029 -8.89 -28.08 16.17
N ALA A 1030 -8.66 -29.37 15.92
CA ALA A 1030 -8.77 -29.95 14.58
C ALA A 1030 -10.22 -30.02 14.08
N THR A 1031 -11.17 -30.29 14.97
CA THR A 1031 -12.62 -30.26 14.70
C THR A 1031 -13.06 -28.87 14.29
N GLU A 1032 -12.66 -27.85 15.06
CA GLU A 1032 -12.96 -26.46 14.75
C GLU A 1032 -12.39 -26.03 13.40
N THR A 1033 -11.16 -26.46 13.09
CA THR A 1033 -10.53 -26.21 11.79
C THR A 1033 -11.35 -26.83 10.64
N SER A 1034 -11.91 -28.02 10.86
CA SER A 1034 -12.74 -28.71 9.87
C SER A 1034 -14.09 -28.05 9.68
N LEU A 1035 -14.69 -27.46 10.72
CA LEU A 1035 -15.94 -26.71 10.60
C LEU A 1035 -15.77 -25.43 9.77
N ARG A 1036 -14.61 -24.77 9.88
CA ARG A 1036 -14.32 -23.51 9.16
C ARG A 1036 -13.79 -23.69 7.75
N ASP A 1037 -13.29 -24.87 7.42
CA ASP A 1037 -12.73 -25.22 6.11
C ASP A 1037 -13.03 -26.70 5.79
N PRO A 1038 -14.31 -27.03 5.50
CA PRO A 1038 -14.81 -28.41 5.47
C PRO A 1038 -14.32 -29.23 4.29
N HIS A 1039 -13.82 -28.59 3.22
CA HIS A 1039 -13.27 -29.29 2.06
C HIS A 1039 -11.76 -29.46 2.11
N ASN A 1040 -11.10 -28.95 3.15
CA ASN A 1040 -9.66 -29.05 3.28
C ASN A 1040 -9.26 -30.45 3.79
N TRP A 1041 -8.41 -31.14 3.03
CA TRP A 1041 -7.92 -32.46 3.43
C TRP A 1041 -7.01 -32.41 4.66
N ILE A 1042 -6.30 -31.30 4.88
CA ILE A 1042 -5.37 -31.14 6.00
C ILE A 1042 -6.15 -31.11 7.32
N SER A 1043 -7.31 -30.45 7.36
CA SER A 1043 -8.13 -30.37 8.58
C SER A 1043 -8.70 -31.74 8.97
N ALA A 1044 -9.20 -32.50 7.98
CA ALA A 1044 -9.61 -33.90 8.20
C ALA A 1044 -8.44 -34.78 8.65
N HIS A 1045 -7.28 -34.64 8.01
CA HIS A 1045 -6.10 -35.42 8.34
C HIS A 1045 -5.54 -35.10 9.73
N ASP A 1046 -5.46 -33.82 10.12
CA ASP A 1046 -5.01 -33.40 11.45
C ASP A 1046 -5.96 -33.92 12.53
N ARG A 1047 -7.28 -33.95 12.27
CA ARG A 1047 -8.25 -34.58 13.18
C ARG A 1047 -8.02 -36.08 13.29
N ALA A 1048 -7.91 -36.78 12.16
CA ALA A 1048 -7.63 -38.22 12.12
C ALA A 1048 -6.34 -38.56 12.87
N ARG A 1049 -5.29 -37.73 12.73
CA ARG A 1049 -4.02 -37.86 13.46
C ARG A 1049 -4.16 -37.65 14.96
N ALA A 1050 -4.91 -36.62 15.39
CA ALA A 1050 -5.15 -36.35 16.81
C ALA A 1050 -5.87 -37.54 17.47
N VAL A 1051 -6.93 -38.05 16.83
CA VAL A 1051 -7.70 -39.21 17.30
C VAL A 1051 -6.86 -40.48 17.30
N ARG A 1052 -6.09 -40.76 16.22
CA ARG A 1052 -5.18 -41.92 16.16
C ARG A 1052 -4.16 -41.89 17.29
N ARG A 1053 -3.58 -40.73 17.62
CA ARG A 1053 -2.63 -40.61 18.74
C ARG A 1053 -3.27 -40.91 20.09
N LYS A 1054 -4.48 -40.41 20.34
CA LYS A 1054 -5.24 -40.72 21.56
C LYS A 1054 -5.50 -42.24 21.66
N TRP A 1055 -6.01 -42.83 20.58
CA TRP A 1055 -6.29 -44.27 20.52
C TRP A 1055 -5.03 -45.14 20.70
N GLN A 1056 -3.89 -44.77 20.09
CA GLN A 1056 -2.63 -45.51 20.26
C GLN A 1056 -2.13 -45.51 21.70
N ARG A 1057 -2.37 -44.42 22.46
CA ARG A 1057 -1.93 -44.29 23.85
C ARG A 1057 -2.83 -45.04 24.82
N HIS A 1058 -4.15 -44.90 24.68
CA HIS A 1058 -5.13 -45.40 25.65
C HIS A 1058 -5.76 -46.73 25.25
N ARG A 1059 -5.63 -47.12 23.98
CA ARG A 1059 -6.36 -48.26 23.39
C ARG A 1059 -7.87 -48.19 23.69
N ASP A 1060 -8.41 -46.97 23.57
CA ASP A 1060 -9.81 -46.60 23.82
C ASP A 1060 -10.82 -47.41 22.97
N ASP A 1061 -12.10 -47.29 23.36
CA ASP A 1061 -13.30 -47.97 22.82
C ASP A 1061 -13.49 -47.85 21.29
N GLY A 1062 -14.36 -48.70 20.72
CA GLY A 1062 -14.66 -48.80 19.29
C GLY A 1062 -15.08 -47.49 18.62
N VAL A 1063 -15.70 -46.55 19.36
CA VAL A 1063 -16.13 -45.26 18.82
C VAL A 1063 -14.94 -44.40 18.36
N VAL A 1064 -13.88 -44.30 19.17
CA VAL A 1064 -12.66 -43.53 18.84
C VAL A 1064 -11.93 -44.17 17.65
N ARG A 1065 -12.00 -45.51 17.56
CA ARG A 1065 -11.45 -46.29 16.45
C ARG A 1065 -12.16 -45.98 15.13
N GLU A 1066 -13.49 -45.97 15.11
CA GLU A 1066 -14.23 -45.62 13.89
C GLU A 1066 -14.03 -44.16 13.51
N GLU A 1067 -14.01 -43.24 14.48
CA GLU A 1067 -13.81 -41.81 14.22
C GLU A 1067 -12.49 -41.55 13.48
N MET A 1068 -11.36 -42.14 13.91
CA MET A 1068 -10.08 -41.92 13.20
C MET A 1068 -10.09 -42.49 11.77
N ILE A 1069 -10.80 -43.60 11.54
CA ILE A 1069 -10.91 -44.22 10.21
C ILE A 1069 -11.76 -43.34 9.30
N ASP A 1070 -12.89 -42.83 9.79
CA ASP A 1070 -13.82 -42.01 9.01
C ASP A 1070 -13.20 -40.66 8.63
N TRP A 1071 -12.50 -40.00 9.55
CA TRP A 1071 -11.74 -38.78 9.22
C TRP A 1071 -10.54 -39.05 8.31
N GLY A 1072 -9.92 -40.24 8.43
CA GLY A 1072 -8.88 -40.69 7.51
C GLY A 1072 -9.40 -40.87 6.09
N LYS A 1073 -10.56 -41.51 5.92
CA LYS A 1073 -11.26 -41.63 4.63
C LYS A 1073 -11.68 -40.26 4.10
N ALA A 1074 -12.24 -39.40 4.94
CA ALA A 1074 -12.62 -38.04 4.54
C ALA A 1074 -11.41 -37.23 4.03
N ALA A 1075 -10.21 -37.42 4.60
CA ALA A 1075 -8.99 -36.80 4.09
C ALA A 1075 -8.61 -37.35 2.70
N VAL A 1076 -8.73 -38.67 2.50
CA VAL A 1076 -8.51 -39.33 1.20
C VAL A 1076 -9.54 -38.86 0.17
N ASP A 1077 -10.83 -38.81 0.50
CA ASP A 1077 -11.90 -38.38 -0.41
C ASP A 1077 -11.72 -36.93 -0.88
N ARG A 1078 -11.17 -36.06 -0.02
CA ARG A 1078 -10.85 -34.66 -0.34
C ARG A 1078 -9.58 -34.52 -1.21
N TYR A 1079 -8.70 -35.51 -1.21
CA TYR A 1079 -7.51 -35.53 -2.07
C TYR A 1079 -7.13 -36.97 -2.52
N PRO A 1080 -7.94 -37.59 -3.41
CA PRO A 1080 -7.81 -39.02 -3.74
C PRO A 1080 -6.54 -39.38 -4.51
N SER A 1081 -5.91 -38.40 -5.16
CA SER A 1081 -4.68 -38.60 -5.90
C SER A 1081 -3.42 -38.52 -5.03
N ASN A 1082 -3.54 -38.39 -3.70
CA ASN A 1082 -2.41 -38.25 -2.80
C ASN A 1082 -1.95 -39.61 -2.21
N PRO A 1083 -0.83 -40.20 -2.67
CA PRO A 1083 -0.38 -41.51 -2.18
C PRO A 1083 -0.02 -41.50 -0.68
N ARG A 1084 0.33 -40.35 -0.10
CA ARG A 1084 0.69 -40.27 1.33
C ARG A 1084 -0.53 -40.40 2.24
N LEU A 1085 -1.71 -39.96 1.79
CA LEU A 1085 -2.95 -40.11 2.53
C LEU A 1085 -3.44 -41.56 2.50
N HIS A 1086 -3.39 -42.19 1.33
CA HIS A 1086 -3.67 -43.62 1.20
C HIS A 1086 -2.71 -44.48 2.04
N ALA A 1087 -1.41 -44.17 2.04
CA ALA A 1087 -0.44 -44.88 2.86
C ALA A 1087 -0.78 -44.75 4.35
N TRP A 1088 -1.07 -43.52 4.80
CA TRP A 1088 -1.43 -43.27 6.19
C TRP A 1088 -2.71 -44.01 6.59
N LEU A 1089 -3.73 -44.03 5.72
CA LEU A 1089 -4.98 -44.75 5.97
C LEU A 1089 -4.77 -46.27 5.98
N ALA A 1090 -3.93 -46.81 5.08
CA ALA A 1090 -3.56 -48.22 5.07
C ALA A 1090 -2.90 -48.66 6.38
N GLU A 1091 -1.94 -47.87 6.89
CA GLU A 1091 -1.31 -48.10 8.19
C GLU A 1091 -2.35 -48.10 9.32
N THR A 1092 -3.25 -47.11 9.34
CA THR A 1092 -4.30 -47.00 10.36
C THR A 1092 -5.28 -48.18 10.32
N LEU A 1093 -5.64 -48.65 9.13
CA LEU A 1093 -6.50 -49.82 8.97
C LEU A 1093 -5.80 -51.12 9.38
N ALA A 1094 -4.50 -51.24 9.14
CA ALA A 1094 -3.70 -52.38 9.58
C ALA A 1094 -3.60 -52.42 11.11
N GLU A 1095 -3.30 -51.28 11.74
CA GLU A 1095 -3.22 -51.15 13.21
C GLU A 1095 -4.54 -51.51 13.91
N THR A 1096 -5.68 -51.33 13.23
CA THR A 1096 -7.02 -51.60 13.78
C THR A 1096 -7.54 -53.01 13.48
N GLY A 1097 -6.72 -53.87 12.86
CA GLY A 1097 -7.09 -55.25 12.53
C GLY A 1097 -7.94 -55.40 11.26
N ARG A 1098 -8.06 -54.36 10.42
CA ARG A 1098 -8.83 -54.38 9.17
C ARG A 1098 -7.94 -54.72 7.97
N ALA A 1099 -7.28 -55.88 8.02
CA ALA A 1099 -6.25 -56.30 7.06
C ALA A 1099 -6.68 -56.21 5.58
N SER A 1100 -7.89 -56.65 5.24
CA SER A 1100 -8.40 -56.60 3.86
C SER A 1100 -8.61 -55.17 3.33
N HIS A 1101 -9.04 -54.24 4.18
CA HIS A 1101 -9.16 -52.82 3.82
C HIS A 1101 -7.79 -52.16 3.72
N ALA A 1102 -6.88 -52.46 4.66
CA ALA A 1102 -5.51 -51.97 4.64
C ALA A 1102 -4.77 -52.36 3.35
N ALA A 1103 -4.93 -53.61 2.91
CA ALA A 1103 -4.34 -54.10 1.67
C ALA A 1103 -4.87 -53.38 0.42
N ARG A 1104 -6.17 -53.02 0.39
CA ARG A 1104 -6.73 -52.24 -0.73
C ARG A 1104 -6.11 -50.84 -0.81
N GLU A 1105 -6.04 -50.14 0.31
CA GLU A 1105 -5.41 -48.82 0.39
C GLU A 1105 -3.90 -48.87 0.07
N ALA A 1106 -3.20 -49.91 0.52
CA ALA A 1106 -1.80 -50.15 0.20
C ALA A 1106 -1.58 -50.41 -1.31
N ARG A 1107 -2.46 -51.19 -1.97
CA ARG A 1107 -2.41 -51.38 -3.43
C ARG A 1107 -2.64 -50.07 -4.18
N GLN A 1108 -3.62 -49.26 -3.77
CA GLN A 1108 -3.86 -47.95 -4.36
C GLN A 1108 -2.66 -47.01 -4.18
N THR A 1109 -2.05 -47.03 -2.98
CA THR A 1109 -0.83 -46.29 -2.67
C THR A 1109 0.32 -46.64 -3.62
N ILE A 1110 0.58 -47.94 -3.83
CA ILE A 1110 1.63 -48.43 -4.73
C ILE A 1110 1.35 -48.03 -6.18
N ARG A 1111 0.09 -48.18 -6.63
CA ARG A 1111 -0.34 -47.75 -7.97
C ARG A 1111 -0.08 -46.27 -8.20
N LEU A 1112 -0.52 -45.40 -7.27
CA LEU A 1112 -0.30 -43.96 -7.37
C LEU A 1112 1.19 -43.61 -7.34
N HIS A 1113 1.97 -44.27 -6.49
CA HIS A 1113 3.43 -44.13 -6.47
C HIS A 1113 4.07 -44.44 -7.82
N GLN A 1114 3.74 -45.59 -8.42
CA GLN A 1114 4.26 -46.00 -9.72
C GLN A 1114 3.83 -45.05 -10.84
N LEU A 1115 2.57 -44.59 -10.82
CA LEU A 1115 2.06 -43.62 -11.79
C LEU A 1115 2.84 -42.31 -11.69
N LEU A 1116 2.98 -41.74 -10.50
CA LEU A 1116 3.74 -40.49 -10.27
C LEU A 1116 5.21 -40.66 -10.63
N GLN A 1117 5.80 -41.83 -10.36
CA GLN A 1117 7.18 -42.15 -10.74
C GLN A 1117 7.34 -42.20 -12.27
N SER A 1118 6.43 -42.87 -12.98
CA SER A 1118 6.42 -42.93 -14.45
C SER A 1118 6.26 -41.56 -15.11
N ARG A 1119 5.60 -40.63 -14.41
CA ARG A 1119 5.39 -39.23 -14.82
C ARG A 1119 6.52 -38.29 -14.39
N GLY A 1120 7.52 -38.78 -13.64
CA GLY A 1120 8.68 -37.99 -13.20
C GLY A 1120 8.44 -37.10 -11.97
N HIS A 1121 7.35 -37.31 -11.22
CA HIS A 1121 6.96 -36.48 -10.06
C HIS A 1121 7.59 -36.95 -8.75
N VAL A 1122 8.91 -36.84 -8.68
CA VAL A 1122 9.74 -37.36 -7.57
C VAL A 1122 9.42 -36.75 -6.19
N ASP A 1123 8.91 -35.52 -6.14
CA ASP A 1123 8.57 -34.80 -4.90
C ASP A 1123 7.30 -35.31 -4.21
N LYS A 1124 6.45 -36.03 -4.97
CA LYS A 1124 5.20 -36.63 -4.49
C LYS A 1124 5.34 -38.10 -4.11
N LEU A 1125 6.51 -38.69 -4.35
CA LEU A 1125 6.78 -40.08 -4.02
C LEU A 1125 6.85 -40.30 -2.50
N LEU A 1126 6.66 -41.57 -2.13
CA LEU A 1126 6.86 -42.09 -0.78
C LEU A 1126 8.35 -42.37 -0.55
N SER A 1127 8.77 -42.37 0.72
CA SER A 1127 10.08 -42.89 1.08
C SER A 1127 10.17 -44.39 0.75
N ARG A 1128 11.39 -44.88 0.50
CA ARG A 1128 11.62 -46.31 0.23
C ARG A 1128 11.07 -47.18 1.36
N GLU A 1129 11.27 -46.75 2.60
CA GLU A 1129 10.78 -47.43 3.81
C GLU A 1129 9.25 -47.53 3.82
N ARG A 1130 8.53 -46.42 3.58
CA ARG A 1130 7.06 -46.45 3.50
C ARG A 1130 6.57 -47.31 2.34
N LEU A 1131 7.25 -47.27 1.19
CA LEU A 1131 6.88 -48.13 0.06
C LEU A 1131 7.02 -49.62 0.41
N SER A 1132 8.11 -50.01 1.08
CA SER A 1132 8.29 -51.39 1.53
C SER A 1132 7.24 -51.82 2.57
N GLN A 1133 6.83 -50.91 3.47
CA GLN A 1133 5.75 -51.17 4.41
C GLN A 1133 4.42 -51.44 3.68
N MET A 1134 4.10 -50.64 2.66
CA MET A 1134 2.88 -50.87 1.85
C MET A 1134 2.93 -52.22 1.13
N GLN A 1135 4.09 -52.62 0.60
CA GLN A 1135 4.27 -53.94 -0.03
C GLN A 1135 4.06 -55.08 0.98
N SER A 1136 4.60 -54.96 2.20
CA SER A 1136 4.40 -55.98 3.24
C SER A 1136 2.93 -56.12 3.66
N LEU A 1137 2.16 -55.02 3.70
CA LEU A 1137 0.74 -55.07 4.02
C LEU A 1137 -0.08 -55.82 2.96
N VAL A 1138 0.29 -55.68 1.69
CA VAL A 1138 -0.34 -56.43 0.59
C VAL A 1138 0.02 -57.91 0.68
N GLN A 1139 1.30 -58.22 0.88
CA GLN A 1139 1.77 -59.60 0.98
C GLN A 1139 1.13 -60.35 2.16
N ALA A 1140 1.06 -59.73 3.34
CA ALA A 1140 0.43 -60.33 4.52
C ALA A 1140 -1.07 -60.62 4.34
N ALA A 1141 -1.78 -59.79 3.57
CA ALA A 1141 -3.19 -60.04 3.23
C ALA A 1141 -3.36 -61.19 2.23
N ASP A 1142 -2.46 -61.28 1.24
CA ASP A 1142 -2.47 -62.34 0.24
C ASP A 1142 -2.12 -63.71 0.86
N GLU A 1143 -1.20 -63.75 1.83
CA GLU A 1143 -0.82 -64.96 2.58
C GLU A 1143 -1.89 -65.44 3.58
N SER A 1144 -2.70 -64.53 4.12
CA SER A 1144 -3.74 -64.85 5.12
C SER A 1144 -5.06 -65.35 4.53
N GLY A 1145 -5.18 -65.50 3.21
CA GLY A 1145 -6.38 -66.01 2.53
C GLY A 1145 -7.65 -65.15 2.72
N SER A 1146 -7.50 -63.91 3.20
CA SER A 1146 -8.57 -63.04 3.67
C SER A 1146 -9.26 -62.23 2.56
N LEU A 1147 -9.53 -62.86 1.42
CA LEU A 1147 -10.23 -62.24 0.28
C LEU A 1147 -11.58 -62.91 -0.03
N PRO A 1148 -12.65 -62.14 -0.24
CA PRO A 1148 -13.71 -62.51 -1.16
C PRO A 1148 -13.19 -62.39 -2.60
N GLN A 1149 -13.33 -63.45 -3.39
CA GLN A 1149 -13.13 -63.40 -4.85
C GLN A 1149 -14.25 -62.57 -5.51
N GLY A 1150 -13.89 -61.62 -6.39
CA GLY A 1150 -14.79 -60.94 -7.35
C GLY A 1150 -14.81 -59.41 -7.23
N ARG A 1151 -14.81 -58.59 -8.29
CA ARG A 1151 -14.89 -58.77 -9.75
C ARG A 1151 -14.06 -57.68 -10.45
N ASN A 1152 -13.65 -58.00 -11.68
CA ASN A 1152 -12.99 -57.17 -12.71
C ASN A 1152 -13.61 -55.80 -12.94
#